data_AF-U6LLM8-F1
#
_entry.id   AF-U6LLM8-F1
#
_cell.length_a   1.000
_cell.length_b   1.000
_cell.length_c   1.000
_cell.angle_alpha   90.00
_cell.angle_beta   90.00
_cell.angle_gamma   90.00
#
_symmetry.space_group_name_H-M   'P 1'
#
loop_
_entity.id
_entity.type
_entity.pdbx_description
1 polymer ?
#
loop_
_entity_poly.entity_id
_entity_poly.type
_entity_poly.pdbx_seq_one_letter_code
_entity_poly.pdbx_strand_id
1 'polypeptide(L)'
;MAELALLESKWGDTLKTEGGDIFKQIEEATKELEVLNLKKLELKKEKLENAKLAMSIESKQEAKTKLEQQVRQLKQQLQQRQQQQGDRQQEILLLQQGLEERKEQLQELQQEIQEAKSRKEELAGEFELKRQEFIEALTPLETAVSAKERDSSCLIGIRRDRGDRVGTMKREIACKALVNEAIQQHKDLEEYERKIAESHVAAKRRQLQQEVDELDVHLKSETGLSNKARRILELRRQFLLQQQAAAADKALEEARGAGENLFLSLEAQCILKHRASLNVFRYFDERIDDEADNPLLVAQFLRAHKTFEEKRLDTLLLMDRAAELARHRALGAEINKLFGDKKMSPEDIIQEERERIMALIQTTQERLQVAQRRRLRARKGLLSLRSKRTTTSSSSSSSSSSSSGSGAAATETDATGTPQIIIKRRLQAEKTLIVFYEERLKRLEETLGNLETVYGDKIAAAKQKWREAAKEYLTTEARWEAAGASEEALKAAGTAQETLKQIEDYVDEDEEEQQAELLLKETLDDPTVSDEELLQVPPVEPFDLFALLKQFADDDDGDDAGTKMLKKREDDRKREEEEERKKEEEKRKKEEEERKKKEEEERKKKEEEERKKKEEEERKKKKEEERKLKEKETAEAAAAAAADAAAADAAAASEQEEETDEEETDDDEEETDDDEEETDEEEETEEEGGEEKKQEGGDK
;
A
#
# COMPACT_ATOMS: atom_id res chain seq x y z
N MET A 1 86.13 -50.86 25.74
CA MET A 1 87.42 -50.69 26.45
C MET A 1 87.95 -52.02 27.00
N ALA A 2 87.17 -52.81 27.75
CA ALA A 2 87.64 -54.10 28.29
C ALA A 2 87.89 -55.21 27.23
N GLU A 3 87.15 -55.21 26.11
CA GLU A 3 87.33 -56.19 25.03
C GLU A 3 88.50 -55.86 24.08
N LEU A 4 88.90 -54.58 24.00
CA LEU A 4 90.06 -54.13 23.22
C LEU A 4 91.39 -54.59 23.85
N ALA A 5 91.48 -54.57 25.18
CA ALA A 5 92.66 -55.04 25.93
C ALA A 5 92.92 -56.56 25.78
N LEU A 6 91.85 -57.34 25.51
CA LEU A 6 91.93 -58.80 25.38
C LEU A 6 92.36 -59.23 23.96
N LEU A 7 92.11 -58.39 22.96
CA LEU A 7 92.61 -58.55 21.59
C LEU A 7 94.09 -58.18 21.46
N GLU A 8 94.54 -57.14 22.16
CA GLU A 8 95.95 -56.72 22.20
C GLU A 8 96.88 -57.81 22.79
N SER A 9 96.39 -58.53 23.82
CA SER A 9 97.12 -59.61 24.48
C SER A 9 97.28 -60.89 23.66
N LYS A 10 96.36 -61.20 22.74
CA LYS A 10 96.37 -62.47 21.97
C LYS A 10 97.02 -62.35 20.59
N TRP A 11 97.11 -61.14 20.03
CA TRP A 11 97.59 -60.94 18.66
C TRP A 11 98.78 -59.96 18.56
N GLY A 12 99.19 -59.34 19.67
CA GLY A 12 100.19 -58.26 19.71
C GLY A 12 101.60 -58.62 19.25
N ASP A 13 101.97 -59.90 19.26
CA ASP A 13 103.30 -60.36 18.81
C ASP A 13 103.30 -60.97 17.40
N THR A 14 102.18 -61.57 16.94
CA THR A 14 102.03 -62.04 15.55
C THR A 14 101.75 -60.91 14.56
N LEU A 15 101.25 -59.76 15.03
CA LEU A 15 100.97 -58.59 14.17
C LEU A 15 102.21 -57.75 13.84
N LYS A 16 103.32 -57.91 14.57
CA LYS A 16 104.55 -57.09 14.38
C LYS A 16 105.48 -57.57 13.27
N THR A 17 105.40 -58.83 12.83
CA THR A 17 106.35 -59.39 11.85
C THR A 17 105.74 -59.66 10.47
N GLU A 18 104.42 -59.88 10.37
CA GLU A 18 103.73 -60.16 9.09
C GLU A 18 102.50 -59.26 8.84
N GLY A 19 102.09 -58.43 9.81
CA GLY A 19 100.89 -57.58 9.72
C GLY A 19 101.14 -56.13 9.27
N GLY A 20 102.41 -55.70 9.15
CA GLY A 20 102.76 -54.28 8.94
C GLY A 20 102.21 -53.66 7.65
N ASP A 21 102.15 -54.43 6.54
CA ASP A 21 101.59 -53.94 5.28
C ASP A 21 100.06 -53.91 5.29
N ILE A 22 99.42 -54.83 6.02
CA ILE A 22 97.97 -54.83 6.21
C ILE A 22 97.55 -53.62 7.06
N PHE A 23 98.31 -53.27 8.10
CA PHE A 23 98.04 -52.06 8.88
C PHE A 23 98.23 -50.78 8.09
N LYS A 24 99.25 -50.68 7.24
CA LYS A 24 99.40 -49.53 6.33
C LYS A 24 98.23 -49.41 5.36
N GLN A 25 97.76 -50.52 4.79
CA GLN A 25 96.57 -50.51 3.93
C GLN A 25 95.30 -50.15 4.71
N ILE A 26 95.16 -50.57 5.96
CA ILE A 26 94.04 -50.17 6.83
C ILE A 26 94.15 -48.68 7.19
N GLU A 27 95.34 -48.16 7.49
CA GLU A 27 95.58 -46.74 7.75
C GLU A 27 95.32 -45.85 6.52
N GLU A 28 95.72 -46.29 5.33
CA GLU A 28 95.40 -45.61 4.07
C GLU A 28 93.91 -45.67 3.76
N ALA A 29 93.29 -46.84 3.88
CA ALA A 29 91.85 -47.01 3.69
C ALA A 29 91.02 -46.21 4.70
N THR A 30 91.47 -46.10 5.96
CA THR A 30 90.78 -45.27 6.97
C THR A 30 90.93 -43.78 6.67
N LYS A 31 92.10 -43.30 6.24
CA LYS A 31 92.29 -41.91 5.77
C LYS A 31 91.42 -41.61 4.54
N GLU A 32 91.34 -42.52 3.57
CA GLU A 32 90.45 -42.37 2.41
C GLU A 32 88.97 -42.34 2.83
N LEU A 33 88.59 -43.18 3.78
CA LEU A 33 87.23 -43.25 4.32
C LEU A 33 86.87 -41.97 5.10
N GLU A 34 87.81 -41.38 5.84
CA GLU A 34 87.65 -40.06 6.48
C GLU A 34 87.46 -38.94 5.45
N VAL A 35 88.27 -38.91 4.38
CA VAL A 35 88.12 -37.94 3.27
C VAL A 35 86.77 -38.11 2.57
N LEU A 36 86.34 -39.35 2.32
CA LEU A 36 85.02 -39.63 1.74
C LEU A 36 83.88 -39.22 2.68
N ASN A 37 84.03 -39.41 3.98
CA ASN A 37 83.05 -38.97 4.97
C ASN A 37 82.96 -37.45 5.06
N LEU A 38 84.08 -36.73 4.99
CA LEU A 38 84.11 -35.26 4.92
C LEU A 38 83.43 -34.75 3.65
N LYS A 39 83.78 -35.29 2.47
CA LYS A 39 83.10 -34.96 1.21
C LYS A 39 81.59 -35.27 1.26
N LYS A 40 81.20 -36.38 1.89
CA LYS A 40 79.79 -36.73 2.10
C LYS A 40 79.08 -35.74 3.01
N LEU A 41 79.76 -35.21 4.04
CA LEU A 41 79.22 -34.17 4.92
C LEU A 41 79.11 -32.82 4.21
N GLU A 42 80.10 -32.43 3.41
CA GLU A 42 80.06 -31.22 2.58
C GLU A 42 78.91 -31.27 1.58
N LEU A 43 78.76 -32.39 0.84
CA LEU A 43 77.63 -32.60 -0.07
C LEU A 43 76.28 -32.57 0.66
N LYS A 44 76.20 -33.09 1.89
CA LYS A 44 74.98 -32.97 2.71
C LYS A 44 74.70 -31.52 3.11
N LYS A 45 75.73 -30.75 3.48
CA LYS A 45 75.61 -29.34 3.83
C LYS A 45 75.15 -28.51 2.64
N GLU A 46 75.76 -28.71 1.47
CA GLU A 46 75.37 -28.05 0.22
C GLU A 46 73.94 -28.41 -0.18
N LYS A 47 73.53 -29.68 -0.06
CA LYS A 47 72.14 -30.10 -0.28
C LYS A 47 71.16 -29.41 0.67
N LEU A 48 71.52 -29.25 1.94
CA LEU A 48 70.69 -28.54 2.92
C LEU A 48 70.63 -27.03 2.63
N GLU A 49 71.72 -26.41 2.21
CA GLU A 49 71.74 -24.99 1.81
C GLU A 49 70.92 -24.75 0.54
N ASN A 50 71.03 -25.63 -0.46
CA ASN A 50 70.20 -25.58 -1.67
C ASN A 50 68.71 -25.80 -1.35
N ALA A 51 68.38 -26.72 -0.44
CA ALA A 51 67.00 -26.92 0.01
C ALA A 51 66.45 -25.67 0.75
N LYS A 52 67.25 -25.00 1.58
CA LYS A 52 66.86 -23.74 2.23
C LYS A 52 66.65 -22.62 1.22
N LEU A 53 67.51 -22.51 0.20
CA LEU A 53 67.34 -21.54 -0.88
C LEU A 53 66.07 -21.82 -1.69
N ALA A 54 65.78 -23.08 -2.01
CA ALA A 54 64.55 -23.48 -2.70
C ALA A 54 63.30 -23.09 -1.90
N MET A 55 63.23 -23.44 -0.61
CA MET A 55 62.11 -23.03 0.26
C MET A 55 61.99 -21.50 0.37
N SER A 56 63.12 -20.77 0.41
CA SER A 56 63.10 -19.31 0.43
C SER A 56 62.58 -18.72 -0.88
N ILE A 57 62.87 -19.32 -2.03
CA ILE A 57 62.37 -18.90 -3.33
C ILE A 57 60.87 -19.19 -3.43
N GLU A 58 60.41 -20.36 -3.01
CA GLU A 58 58.99 -20.73 -2.98
C GLU A 58 58.20 -19.78 -2.09
N SER A 59 58.67 -19.50 -0.86
CA SER A 59 58.02 -18.55 0.04
C SER A 59 57.93 -17.13 -0.57
N LYS A 60 58.97 -16.68 -1.29
CA LYS A 60 58.94 -15.39 -2.01
C LYS A 60 57.96 -15.41 -3.19
N GLN A 61 57.86 -16.53 -3.90
CA GLN A 61 56.90 -16.70 -5.00
C GLN A 61 55.45 -16.69 -4.48
N GLU A 62 55.17 -17.38 -3.37
CA GLU A 62 53.85 -17.33 -2.71
C GLU A 62 53.51 -15.93 -2.19
N ALA A 63 54.47 -15.22 -1.59
CA ALA A 63 54.25 -13.84 -1.16
C ALA A 63 53.96 -12.93 -2.36
N LYS A 64 54.67 -13.11 -3.47
CA LYS A 64 54.44 -12.38 -4.71
C LYS A 64 53.05 -12.63 -5.28
N THR A 65 52.61 -13.89 -5.36
CA THR A 65 51.26 -14.22 -5.89
C THR A 65 50.15 -13.68 -4.99
N LYS A 66 50.32 -13.74 -3.66
CA LYS A 66 49.39 -13.12 -2.70
C LYS A 66 49.30 -11.59 -2.89
N LEU A 67 50.43 -10.91 -3.05
CA LEU A 67 50.45 -9.46 -3.32
C LEU A 67 49.81 -9.13 -4.68
N GLU A 68 50.07 -9.92 -5.72
CA GLU A 68 49.41 -9.74 -7.03
C GLU A 68 47.89 -9.91 -6.95
N GLN A 69 47.41 -10.88 -6.17
CA GLN A 69 45.98 -11.06 -5.90
C GLN A 69 45.39 -9.86 -5.16
N GLN A 70 46.06 -9.36 -4.11
CA GLN A 70 45.63 -8.16 -3.39
C GLN A 70 45.57 -6.93 -4.29
N VAL A 71 46.56 -6.73 -5.16
CA VAL A 71 46.56 -5.62 -6.13
C VAL A 71 45.41 -5.75 -7.13
N ARG A 72 45.08 -6.96 -7.59
CA ARG A 72 43.91 -7.18 -8.47
C ARG A 72 42.60 -6.85 -7.75
N GLN A 73 42.45 -7.28 -6.50
CA GLN A 73 41.26 -6.97 -5.68
C GLN A 73 41.11 -5.45 -5.46
N LEU A 74 42.20 -4.75 -5.10
CA LEU A 74 42.17 -3.30 -4.92
C LEU A 74 41.85 -2.56 -6.22
N LYS A 75 42.34 -3.03 -7.37
CA LYS A 75 41.98 -2.46 -8.68
C LYS A 75 40.50 -2.61 -8.99
N GLN A 76 39.91 -3.79 -8.70
CA GLN A 76 38.48 -4.02 -8.87
C GLN A 76 37.64 -3.12 -7.96
N GLN A 77 38.03 -2.98 -6.69
CA GLN A 77 37.36 -2.07 -5.76
C GLN A 77 37.44 -0.60 -6.19
N LEU A 78 38.60 -0.18 -6.73
CA LEU A 78 38.77 1.19 -7.22
C LEU A 78 37.89 1.44 -8.46
N GLN A 79 37.82 0.48 -9.38
CA GLN A 79 36.94 0.55 -10.55
C GLN A 79 35.46 0.62 -10.15
N GLN A 80 35.02 -0.19 -9.19
CA GLN A 80 33.65 -0.15 -8.65
C GLN A 80 33.34 1.20 -8.01
N ARG A 81 34.27 1.77 -7.22
CA ARG A 81 34.09 3.11 -6.64
C ARG A 81 33.99 4.21 -7.71
N GLN A 82 34.76 4.11 -8.78
CA GLN A 82 34.67 5.04 -9.91
C GLN A 82 33.32 4.94 -10.62
N GLN A 83 32.82 3.72 -10.83
CA GLN A 83 31.50 3.50 -11.41
C GLN A 83 30.40 4.09 -10.50
N GLN A 84 30.42 3.79 -9.20
CA GLN A 84 29.48 4.35 -8.23
C GLN A 84 29.54 5.89 -8.17
N GLN A 85 30.73 6.49 -8.33
CA GLN A 85 30.85 7.96 -8.42
C GLN A 85 30.23 8.51 -9.71
N GLY A 86 30.38 7.80 -10.83
CA GLY A 86 29.71 8.14 -12.10
C GLY A 86 28.19 8.04 -11.97
N ASP A 87 27.68 6.97 -11.39
CA ASP A 87 26.24 6.76 -11.19
C ASP A 87 25.65 7.85 -10.27
N ARG A 88 26.35 8.21 -9.18
CA ARG A 88 25.94 9.33 -8.30
C ARG A 88 25.95 10.67 -9.01
N GLN A 89 26.90 10.91 -9.92
CA GLN A 89 26.92 12.15 -10.70
C GLN A 89 25.74 12.19 -11.68
N GLN A 90 25.37 11.07 -12.29
CA GLN A 90 24.18 10.96 -13.13
C GLN A 90 22.89 11.18 -12.33
N GLU A 91 22.79 10.59 -11.14
CA GLU A 91 21.65 10.79 -10.23
C GLU A 91 21.51 12.27 -9.83
N ILE A 92 22.61 12.95 -9.50
CA ILE A 92 22.61 14.39 -9.21
C ILE A 92 22.12 15.20 -10.42
N LEU A 93 22.53 14.85 -11.64
CA LEU A 93 22.06 15.53 -12.86
C LEU A 93 20.56 15.33 -13.09
N LEU A 94 20.04 14.12 -12.89
CA LEU A 94 18.60 13.83 -13.01
C LEU A 94 17.79 14.59 -11.95
N LEU A 95 18.30 14.67 -10.70
CA LEU A 95 17.67 15.45 -9.65
C LEU A 95 17.69 16.96 -9.94
N GLN A 96 18.75 17.47 -10.56
CA GLN A 96 18.82 18.86 -11.01
C GLN A 96 17.79 19.14 -12.11
N GLN A 97 17.66 18.26 -13.10
CA GLN A 97 16.64 18.35 -14.15
C GLN A 97 15.23 18.33 -13.58
N GLY A 98 14.91 17.37 -12.70
CA GLY A 98 13.59 17.33 -12.06
C GLY A 98 13.29 18.54 -11.16
N LEU A 99 14.32 19.20 -10.61
CA LEU A 99 14.15 20.45 -9.87
C LEU A 99 13.86 21.63 -10.81
N GLU A 100 14.47 21.67 -12.00
CA GLU A 100 14.19 22.65 -13.04
C GLU A 100 12.77 22.49 -13.59
N GLU A 101 12.34 21.27 -13.93
CA GLU A 101 10.95 20.98 -14.35
C GLU A 101 9.92 21.45 -13.32
N ARG A 102 10.15 21.18 -12.02
CA ARG A 102 9.26 21.65 -10.94
C ARG A 102 9.25 23.18 -10.80
N LYS A 103 10.36 23.86 -11.12
CA LYS A 103 10.39 25.32 -11.13
C LYS A 103 9.59 25.88 -12.31
N GLU A 104 9.64 25.24 -13.47
CA GLU A 104 8.84 25.61 -14.63
C GLU A 104 7.34 25.42 -14.34
N GLN A 105 6.94 24.27 -13.79
CA GLN A 105 5.56 24.02 -13.35
C GLN A 105 5.07 25.06 -12.33
N LEU A 106 5.93 25.45 -11.38
CA LEU A 106 5.58 26.48 -10.40
C LEU A 106 5.39 27.85 -11.07
N GLN A 107 6.17 28.18 -12.10
CA GLN A 107 6.00 29.40 -12.88
C GLN A 107 4.72 29.37 -13.73
N GLU A 108 4.40 28.24 -14.36
CA GLU A 108 3.14 28.04 -15.09
C GLU A 108 1.93 28.23 -14.17
N LEU A 109 1.91 27.58 -13.00
CA LEU A 109 0.85 27.76 -12.00
C LEU A 109 0.74 29.21 -11.52
N GLN A 110 1.87 29.92 -11.37
CA GLN A 110 1.84 31.34 -11.02
C GLN A 110 1.20 32.20 -12.13
N GLN A 111 1.47 31.88 -13.39
CA GLN A 111 0.83 32.54 -14.54
C GLN A 111 -0.67 32.23 -14.59
N GLU A 112 -1.06 30.96 -14.46
CA GLU A 112 -2.48 30.56 -14.41
C GLU A 112 -3.25 31.25 -13.28
N ILE A 113 -2.65 31.34 -12.08
CA ILE A 113 -3.24 32.09 -10.96
C ILE A 113 -3.42 33.57 -11.31
N GLN A 114 -2.47 34.15 -12.05
CA GLN A 114 -2.55 35.55 -12.45
C GLN A 114 -3.62 35.77 -13.54
N GLU A 115 -3.74 34.87 -14.51
CA GLU A 115 -4.80 34.87 -15.53
C GLU A 115 -6.19 34.63 -14.92
N ALA A 116 -6.30 33.71 -13.97
CA ALA A 116 -7.55 33.48 -13.24
C ALA A 116 -7.98 34.71 -12.44
N LYS A 117 -7.02 35.46 -11.88
CA LYS A 117 -7.29 36.74 -11.20
C LYS A 117 -7.78 37.81 -12.19
N SER A 118 -7.15 37.98 -13.34
CA SER A 118 -7.62 38.95 -14.34
C SER A 118 -8.99 38.58 -14.90
N ARG A 119 -9.23 37.28 -15.19
CA ARG A 119 -10.53 36.79 -15.66
C ARG A 119 -11.63 36.99 -14.63
N LYS A 120 -11.32 36.81 -13.34
CA LYS A 120 -12.25 37.12 -12.25
C LYS A 120 -12.60 38.61 -12.20
N GLU A 121 -11.63 39.49 -12.44
CA GLU A 121 -11.87 40.95 -12.50
C GLU A 121 -12.73 41.32 -13.71
N GLU A 122 -12.50 40.73 -14.88
CA GLU A 122 -13.33 40.92 -16.07
C GLU A 122 -14.77 40.45 -15.85
N LEU A 123 -14.95 39.24 -15.31
CA LEU A 123 -16.28 38.71 -14.99
C LEU A 123 -17.00 39.55 -13.93
N ALA A 124 -16.26 40.09 -12.95
CA ALA A 124 -16.84 41.02 -11.99
C ALA A 124 -17.37 42.28 -12.68
N GLY A 125 -16.63 42.82 -13.66
CA GLY A 125 -17.09 43.94 -14.49
C GLY A 125 -18.32 43.61 -15.34
N GLU A 126 -18.36 42.45 -15.99
CA GLU A 126 -19.53 41.99 -16.75
C GLU A 126 -20.76 41.79 -15.85
N PHE A 127 -20.57 41.23 -14.65
CA PHE A 127 -21.64 41.00 -13.71
C PHE A 127 -22.22 42.33 -13.21
N GLU A 128 -21.37 43.35 -13.02
CA GLU A 128 -21.82 44.70 -12.71
C GLU A 128 -22.64 45.31 -13.86
N LEU A 129 -22.24 45.13 -15.11
CA LEU A 129 -23.00 45.55 -16.29
C LEU A 129 -24.37 44.86 -16.37
N LYS A 130 -24.42 43.52 -16.28
CA LYS A 130 -25.70 42.77 -16.31
C LYS A 130 -26.59 43.10 -15.13
N ARG A 131 -26.01 43.34 -13.96
CA ARG A 131 -26.76 43.79 -12.79
C ARG A 131 -27.41 45.15 -13.06
N GLN A 132 -26.75 46.06 -13.75
CA GLN A 132 -27.35 47.34 -14.15
C GLN A 132 -28.51 47.12 -15.12
N GLU A 133 -28.31 46.31 -16.18
CA GLU A 133 -29.37 45.97 -17.15
C GLU A 133 -30.60 45.32 -16.48
N PHE A 134 -30.37 44.41 -15.52
CA PHE A 134 -31.45 43.73 -14.79
C PHE A 134 -32.22 44.70 -13.88
N ILE A 135 -31.52 45.61 -13.20
CA ILE A 135 -32.17 46.66 -12.41
C ILE A 135 -33.02 47.55 -13.31
N GLU A 136 -32.54 47.91 -14.50
CA GLU A 136 -33.33 48.65 -15.48
C GLU A 136 -34.59 47.87 -15.90
N ALA A 137 -34.50 46.56 -16.09
CA ALA A 137 -35.64 45.71 -16.48
C ALA A 137 -36.68 45.47 -15.37
N LEU A 138 -36.30 45.51 -14.09
CA LEU A 138 -37.22 45.28 -12.95
C LEU A 138 -38.14 46.47 -12.63
N THR A 139 -37.75 47.68 -13.02
CA THR A 139 -38.52 48.91 -12.74
C THR A 139 -40.00 48.86 -13.18
N PRO A 140 -40.40 48.29 -14.34
CA PRO A 140 -41.82 48.12 -14.69
C PRO A 140 -42.56 47.04 -13.89
N LEU A 141 -41.88 46.10 -13.20
CA LEU A 141 -42.51 45.02 -12.45
C LEU A 141 -42.86 45.45 -11.01
N GLU A 142 -41.96 46.22 -10.38
CA GLU A 142 -42.20 46.81 -9.06
C GLU A 142 -43.42 47.75 -9.06
N THR A 143 -43.67 48.41 -10.18
CA THR A 143 -44.87 49.26 -10.36
C THR A 143 -46.16 48.43 -10.44
N ALA A 144 -46.11 47.19 -10.92
CA ALA A 144 -47.28 46.31 -11.01
C ALA A 144 -47.60 45.58 -9.69
N VAL A 145 -46.59 45.15 -8.92
CA VAL A 145 -46.78 44.43 -7.65
C VAL A 145 -47.33 45.34 -6.56
N SER A 146 -46.85 46.59 -6.52
CA SER A 146 -47.35 47.61 -5.59
C SER A 146 -48.86 47.90 -5.73
N ALA A 147 -49.46 47.51 -6.86
CA ALA A 147 -50.90 47.63 -7.08
C ALA A 147 -51.73 46.50 -6.45
N LYS A 148 -51.15 45.30 -6.26
CA LYS A 148 -51.87 44.08 -5.84
C LYS A 148 -51.84 43.80 -4.34
N GLU A 149 -50.83 44.27 -3.61
CA GLU A 149 -50.70 44.01 -2.17
C GLU A 149 -51.75 44.72 -1.29
N ARG A 150 -52.63 45.55 -1.87
CA ARG A 150 -53.70 46.20 -1.13
C ARG A 150 -54.88 45.28 -0.77
N ASP A 151 -54.95 44.06 -1.31
CA ASP A 151 -56.23 43.33 -1.39
C ASP A 151 -56.38 42.08 -0.49
N SER A 152 -55.36 41.61 0.23
CA SER A 152 -55.41 40.24 0.80
C SER A 152 -54.92 40.10 2.26
N SER A 153 -55.82 40.27 3.23
CA SER A 153 -55.58 39.86 4.63
C SER A 153 -56.86 39.40 5.35
N CYS A 154 -57.37 38.21 5.02
CA CYS A 154 -58.39 37.53 5.83
C CYS A 154 -58.29 36.02 5.62
N LEU A 155 -58.32 35.26 6.71
CA LEU A 155 -58.59 33.81 6.85
C LEU A 155 -57.41 32.93 7.30
N ILE A 156 -57.37 32.66 8.62
CA ILE A 156 -56.72 31.48 9.19
C ILE A 156 -57.64 30.89 10.27
N GLY A 157 -57.96 29.61 10.15
CA GLY A 157 -58.46 28.80 11.27
C GLY A 157 -59.27 27.58 10.84
N ILE A 158 -59.23 26.52 11.65
CA ILE A 158 -60.00 25.22 11.63
C ILE A 158 -59.15 24.05 11.11
N ARG A 159 -59.03 22.85 11.70
CA ARG A 159 -59.50 22.18 12.95
C ARG A 159 -58.68 20.87 13.14
N ARG A 160 -58.81 20.22 14.31
CA ARG A 160 -58.30 18.88 14.70
C ARG A 160 -59.48 17.94 15.03
N ASP A 161 -59.39 16.65 14.72
CA ASP A 161 -60.21 15.54 15.29
C ASP A 161 -59.31 14.40 15.85
N ARG A 162 -59.66 13.77 16.98
CA ARG A 162 -58.82 12.81 17.76
C ARG A 162 -59.69 11.68 18.33
N GLY A 163 -59.41 10.41 18.03
CA GLY A 163 -60.16 9.28 18.62
C GLY A 163 -59.54 7.92 18.29
N ASP A 164 -59.77 7.41 17.08
CA ASP A 164 -59.03 6.24 16.53
C ASP A 164 -57.55 6.51 16.32
N ARG A 165 -57.25 7.80 16.29
CA ARG A 165 -55.93 8.38 16.46
C ARG A 165 -55.21 7.93 17.71
N VAL A 166 -55.79 7.44 18.80
CA VAL A 166 -55.02 7.30 20.07
C VAL A 166 -54.09 6.08 20.10
N GLY A 167 -54.47 4.97 19.46
CA GLY A 167 -53.66 3.73 19.39
C GLY A 167 -52.61 3.77 18.28
N THR A 168 -52.98 4.31 17.11
CA THR A 168 -52.03 4.79 16.10
C THR A 168 -51.19 5.91 16.69
N MET A 169 -51.75 6.87 17.44
CA MET A 169 -50.98 7.89 18.15
C MET A 169 -50.07 7.27 19.15
N LYS A 170 -50.33 6.17 19.86
CA LYS A 170 -49.31 5.68 20.81
C LYS A 170 -48.10 5.09 20.09
N ARG A 171 -48.31 4.33 19.01
CA ARG A 171 -47.22 3.82 18.16
C ARG A 171 -46.56 4.92 17.34
N GLU A 172 -47.36 5.80 16.75
CA GLU A 172 -46.90 7.05 16.20
C GLU A 172 -46.33 7.97 17.28
N ILE A 173 -46.64 7.92 18.58
CA ILE A 173 -46.07 8.79 19.63
C ILE A 173 -44.75 8.18 20.05
N ALA A 174 -44.58 6.86 19.98
CA ALA A 174 -43.28 6.21 20.16
C ALA A 174 -42.38 6.43 18.94
N CYS A 175 -42.89 6.19 17.72
CA CYS A 175 -42.19 6.53 16.48
C CYS A 175 -42.02 8.03 16.32
N LYS A 176 -43.00 8.86 16.69
CA LYS A 176 -42.84 10.32 16.79
C LYS A 176 -41.99 10.68 17.99
N ALA A 177 -41.83 9.89 19.04
CA ALA A 177 -40.90 10.22 20.11
C ALA A 177 -39.49 10.00 19.60
N LEU A 178 -39.21 8.87 18.95
CA LEU A 178 -37.92 8.58 18.31
C LEU A 178 -37.64 9.49 17.11
N VAL A 179 -38.65 9.78 16.28
CA VAL A 179 -38.54 10.74 15.18
C VAL A 179 -38.49 12.15 15.73
N ASN A 180 -39.18 12.50 16.83
CA ASN A 180 -39.02 13.81 17.47
C ASN A 180 -37.68 13.90 18.20
N GLU A 181 -37.11 12.81 18.68
CA GLU A 181 -35.80 12.74 19.29
C GLU A 181 -34.72 12.84 18.22
N ALA A 182 -34.86 12.15 17.09
CA ALA A 182 -34.01 12.31 15.92
C ALA A 182 -34.17 13.70 15.29
N ILE A 183 -35.39 14.23 15.20
CA ILE A 183 -35.66 15.61 14.78
C ILE A 183 -35.13 16.58 15.83
N GLN A 184 -35.15 16.26 17.12
CA GLN A 184 -34.60 17.13 18.17
C GLN A 184 -33.08 17.10 18.12
N GLN A 185 -32.45 15.96 17.94
CA GLN A 185 -31.00 15.83 17.72
C GLN A 185 -30.58 16.51 16.42
N HIS A 186 -31.37 16.36 15.35
CA HIS A 186 -31.15 17.08 14.10
C HIS A 186 -31.37 18.57 14.28
N LYS A 187 -32.37 19.01 15.06
CA LYS A 187 -32.58 20.42 15.41
C LYS A 187 -31.46 20.94 16.29
N ASP A 188 -30.94 20.14 17.23
CA ASP A 188 -29.87 20.52 18.13
C ASP A 188 -28.55 20.62 17.34
N LEU A 189 -28.34 19.74 16.35
CA LEU A 189 -27.24 19.82 15.38
C LEU A 189 -27.41 20.99 14.43
N GLU A 190 -28.59 21.20 13.85
CA GLU A 190 -28.90 22.37 13.03
C GLU A 190 -28.78 23.67 13.82
N GLU A 191 -29.17 23.68 15.11
CA GLU A 191 -28.98 24.82 16.01
C GLU A 191 -27.52 25.01 16.36
N TYR A 192 -26.74 23.95 16.49
CA TYR A 192 -25.30 24.02 16.72
C TYR A 192 -24.57 24.55 15.48
N GLU A 193 -24.86 24.00 14.30
CA GLU A 193 -24.37 24.48 13.00
C GLU A 193 -24.82 25.93 12.76
N ARG A 194 -26.09 26.26 13.05
CA ARG A 194 -26.61 27.63 12.99
C ARG A 194 -25.89 28.54 13.97
N LYS A 195 -25.58 28.11 15.20
CA LYS A 195 -24.80 28.90 16.17
C LYS A 195 -23.38 29.13 15.70
N ILE A 196 -22.74 28.13 15.08
CA ILE A 196 -21.39 28.27 14.51
C ILE A 196 -21.43 29.24 13.31
N ALA A 197 -22.35 29.02 12.37
CA ALA A 197 -22.54 29.91 11.22
C ALA A 197 -22.89 31.34 11.67
N GLU A 198 -23.77 31.50 12.67
CA GLU A 198 -24.10 32.78 13.29
C GLU A 198 -22.88 33.42 13.95
N SER A 199 -22.02 32.65 14.63
CA SER A 199 -20.79 33.18 15.24
C SER A 199 -19.80 33.69 14.19
N HIS A 200 -19.68 32.99 13.06
CA HIS A 200 -18.84 33.39 11.93
C HIS A 200 -19.38 34.64 11.22
N VAL A 201 -20.70 34.74 11.08
CA VAL A 201 -21.37 35.88 10.43
C VAL A 201 -21.60 37.05 11.39
N ALA A 202 -21.53 36.84 12.71
CA ALA A 202 -21.85 37.84 13.73
C ALA A 202 -21.03 39.12 13.58
N ALA A 203 -19.74 39.01 13.26
CA ALA A 203 -18.88 40.17 13.04
C ALA A 203 -19.35 40.99 11.84
N LYS A 204 -19.66 40.33 10.72
CA LYS A 204 -20.17 40.98 9.49
C LYS A 204 -21.57 41.55 9.69
N ARG A 205 -22.44 40.86 10.43
CA ARG A 205 -23.78 41.37 10.83
C ARG A 205 -23.68 42.61 11.71
N ARG A 206 -22.72 42.67 12.64
CA ARG A 206 -22.48 43.86 13.46
C ARG A 206 -22.01 45.04 12.61
N GLN A 207 -21.12 44.81 11.63
CA GLN A 207 -20.69 45.85 10.69
C GLN A 207 -21.86 46.37 9.85
N LEU A 208 -22.64 45.48 9.23
CA LEU A 208 -23.83 45.86 8.47
C LEU A 208 -24.86 46.59 9.34
N GLN A 209 -25.02 46.18 10.61
CA GLN A 209 -25.91 46.85 11.55
C GLN A 209 -25.41 48.24 11.93
N GLN A 210 -24.11 48.42 12.14
CA GLN A 210 -23.51 49.73 12.40
C GLN A 210 -23.76 50.68 11.23
N GLU A 211 -23.58 50.20 9.99
CA GLU A 211 -23.91 51.00 8.79
C GLU A 211 -25.40 51.36 8.75
N VAL A 212 -26.29 50.43 9.10
CA VAL A 212 -27.74 50.70 9.17
C VAL A 212 -28.07 51.74 10.25
N ASP A 213 -27.44 51.65 11.42
CA ASP A 213 -27.66 52.56 12.54
C ASP A 213 -27.14 53.98 12.20
N GLU A 214 -26.00 54.08 11.53
CA GLU A 214 -25.46 55.34 11.01
C GLU A 214 -26.40 55.97 9.98
N LEU A 215 -26.93 55.17 9.04
CA LEU A 215 -27.94 55.62 8.09
C LEU A 215 -29.22 56.09 8.78
N ASP A 216 -29.64 55.43 9.86
CA ASP A 216 -30.80 55.84 10.65
C ASP A 216 -30.58 57.16 11.39
N VAL A 217 -29.36 57.42 11.90
CA VAL A 217 -29.00 58.71 12.48
C VAL A 217 -29.08 59.82 11.42
N HIS A 218 -28.52 59.57 10.23
CA HIS A 218 -28.58 60.51 9.11
C HIS A 218 -30.01 60.77 8.61
N LEU A 219 -30.84 59.74 8.51
CA LEU A 219 -32.25 59.85 8.11
C LEU A 219 -33.11 60.60 9.14
N LYS A 220 -32.77 60.51 10.43
CA LYS A 220 -33.46 61.20 11.53
C LYS A 220 -33.00 62.64 11.72
N SER A 221 -31.77 62.99 11.34
CA SER A 221 -31.33 64.39 11.36
C SER A 221 -32.18 65.22 10.36
N GLU A 222 -33.08 66.05 10.86
CA GLU A 222 -34.10 66.74 10.04
C GLU A 222 -33.55 67.88 9.16
N THR A 223 -32.26 68.23 9.28
CA THR A 223 -31.73 69.46 8.68
C THR A 223 -30.90 69.20 7.42
N GLY A 224 -31.51 69.39 6.24
CA GLY A 224 -30.78 69.69 5.00
C GLY A 224 -30.64 68.57 3.95
N LEU A 225 -31.14 67.36 4.21
CA LEU A 225 -31.13 66.29 3.21
C LEU A 225 -32.24 66.48 2.18
N SER A 226 -31.89 66.50 0.89
CA SER A 226 -32.88 66.51 -0.18
C SER A 226 -33.70 65.21 -0.17
N ASN A 227 -34.97 65.27 -0.60
CA ASN A 227 -35.83 64.08 -0.70
C ASN A 227 -35.19 62.95 -1.53
N LYS A 228 -34.40 63.31 -2.55
CA LYS A 228 -33.65 62.35 -3.36
C LYS A 228 -32.55 61.66 -2.57
N ALA A 229 -31.78 62.41 -1.78
CA ALA A 229 -30.76 61.85 -0.90
C ALA A 229 -31.39 60.96 0.18
N ARG A 230 -32.52 61.37 0.76
CA ARG A 230 -33.26 60.55 1.75
C ARG A 230 -33.67 59.19 1.19
N ARG A 231 -34.23 59.17 -0.03
CA ARG A 231 -34.64 57.95 -0.71
C ARG A 231 -33.46 57.01 -1.04
N ILE A 232 -32.30 57.58 -1.40
CA ILE A 232 -31.08 56.79 -1.64
C ILE A 232 -30.58 56.14 -0.34
N LEU A 233 -30.57 56.89 0.77
CA LEU A 233 -30.19 56.36 2.08
C LEU A 233 -31.16 55.27 2.56
N GLU A 234 -32.46 55.43 2.31
CA GLU A 234 -33.48 54.41 2.58
C GLU A 234 -33.28 53.13 1.75
N LEU A 235 -32.96 53.25 0.46
CA LEU A 235 -32.66 52.10 -0.39
C LEU A 235 -31.37 51.38 0.02
N ARG A 236 -30.32 52.13 0.36
CA ARG A 236 -29.07 51.56 0.89
C ARG A 236 -29.33 50.83 2.21
N ARG A 237 -30.14 51.42 3.09
CA ARG A 237 -30.56 50.79 4.34
C ARG A 237 -31.32 49.47 4.09
N GLN A 238 -32.27 49.45 3.16
CA GLN A 238 -32.99 48.22 2.78
C GLN A 238 -32.06 47.15 2.20
N PHE A 239 -31.11 47.54 1.36
CA PHE A 239 -30.10 46.63 0.81
C PHE A 239 -29.20 46.02 1.89
N LEU A 240 -28.75 46.83 2.84
CA LEU A 240 -27.94 46.35 3.97
C LEU A 240 -28.72 45.37 4.85
N LEU A 241 -30.01 45.65 5.10
CA LEU A 241 -30.90 44.72 5.81
C LEU A 241 -31.11 43.41 5.04
N GLN A 242 -31.25 43.44 3.71
CA GLN A 242 -31.32 42.24 2.88
C GLN A 242 -30.00 41.44 2.88
N GLN A 243 -28.85 42.11 2.81
CA GLN A 243 -27.55 41.45 2.94
C GLN A 243 -27.37 40.82 4.33
N GLN A 244 -27.84 41.49 5.38
CA GLN A 244 -27.80 41.01 6.75
C GLN A 244 -28.65 39.74 6.94
N ALA A 245 -29.80 39.67 6.24
CA ALA A 245 -30.67 38.50 6.20
C ALA A 245 -30.01 37.35 5.41
N ALA A 246 -29.59 37.59 4.16
CA ALA A 246 -29.01 36.57 3.27
C ALA A 246 -27.64 36.04 3.73
N ALA A 247 -26.90 36.80 4.54
CA ALA A 247 -25.59 36.36 5.05
C ALA A 247 -25.67 35.11 5.94
N ALA A 248 -26.78 34.86 6.64
CA ALA A 248 -26.95 33.64 7.43
C ALA A 248 -27.26 32.42 6.58
N ASP A 249 -28.14 32.57 5.57
CA ASP A 249 -28.48 31.48 4.66
C ASP A 249 -27.26 31.05 3.82
N LYS A 250 -26.50 32.03 3.32
CA LYS A 250 -25.26 31.76 2.59
C LYS A 250 -24.18 31.11 3.46
N ALA A 251 -24.05 31.51 4.73
CA ALA A 251 -23.12 30.85 5.65
C ALA A 251 -23.57 29.43 6.05
N LEU A 252 -24.88 29.16 6.03
CA LEU A 252 -25.43 27.82 6.21
C LEU A 252 -25.17 26.93 4.98
N GLU A 253 -25.31 27.48 3.76
CA GLU A 253 -24.93 26.80 2.52
C GLU A 253 -23.42 26.55 2.46
N GLU A 254 -22.60 27.54 2.83
CA GLU A 254 -21.14 27.40 2.95
C GLU A 254 -20.75 26.42 4.06
N ALA A 255 -21.50 26.34 5.17
CA ALA A 255 -21.30 25.32 6.21
C ALA A 255 -21.66 23.91 5.74
N ARG A 256 -22.69 23.77 4.89
CA ARG A 256 -23.07 22.49 4.26
C ARG A 256 -22.07 22.05 3.19
N GLY A 257 -21.58 22.96 2.36
CA GLY A 257 -20.44 22.73 1.47
C GLY A 257 -19.13 22.49 2.25
N ALA A 258 -18.99 23.11 3.42
CA ALA A 258 -17.92 22.82 4.37
C ALA A 258 -18.07 21.46 5.04
N GLY A 259 -19.12 20.66 4.79
CA GLY A 259 -19.13 19.25 5.19
C GLY A 259 -18.00 18.44 4.54
N GLU A 260 -17.62 18.76 3.30
CA GLU A 260 -16.45 18.18 2.63
C GLU A 260 -15.15 18.69 3.21
N ASN A 261 -15.05 20.01 3.42
CA ASN A 261 -13.88 20.60 4.04
C ASN A 261 -13.73 20.16 5.51
N LEU A 262 -14.83 19.93 6.22
CA LEU A 262 -14.86 19.43 7.58
C LEU A 262 -14.39 17.97 7.59
N PHE A 263 -14.92 17.15 6.69
CA PHE A 263 -14.49 15.77 6.56
C PHE A 263 -12.99 15.68 6.24
N LEU A 264 -12.52 16.39 5.21
CA LEU A 264 -11.11 16.48 4.85
C LEU A 264 -10.25 17.05 5.99
N SER A 265 -10.77 18.02 6.76
CA SER A 265 -10.06 18.58 7.92
C SER A 265 -9.97 17.59 9.09
N LEU A 266 -11.02 16.80 9.32
CA LEU A 266 -11.04 15.75 10.34
C LEU A 266 -10.10 14.62 9.95
N GLU A 267 -10.12 14.23 8.68
CA GLU A 267 -9.18 13.28 8.07
C GLU A 267 -7.74 13.76 8.28
N ALA A 268 -7.42 14.99 7.85
CA ALA A 268 -6.10 15.57 8.02
C ALA A 268 -5.70 15.63 9.50
N GLN A 269 -6.62 16.01 10.39
CA GLN A 269 -6.36 16.08 11.83
C GLN A 269 -6.09 14.70 12.44
N CYS A 270 -6.85 13.67 12.08
CA CYS A 270 -6.64 12.30 12.55
C CYS A 270 -5.33 11.73 12.00
N ILE A 271 -5.02 11.93 10.72
CA ILE A 271 -3.74 11.54 10.13
C ILE A 271 -2.57 12.24 10.86
N LEU A 272 -2.68 13.54 11.16
CA LEU A 272 -1.65 14.28 11.91
C LEU A 272 -1.48 13.75 13.34
N LYS A 273 -2.58 13.47 14.05
CA LYS A 273 -2.55 12.87 15.39
C LYS A 273 -1.92 11.47 15.36
N HIS A 274 -2.29 10.65 14.38
CA HIS A 274 -1.70 9.33 14.17
C HIS A 274 -0.20 9.43 13.88
N ARG A 275 0.23 10.30 12.96
CA ARG A 275 1.66 10.55 12.66
C ARG A 275 2.43 11.04 13.89
N ALA A 276 1.86 11.94 14.68
CA ALA A 276 2.48 12.39 15.92
C ALA A 276 2.66 11.22 16.91
N SER A 277 1.63 10.39 17.08
CA SER A 277 1.73 9.19 17.93
C SER A 277 2.71 8.15 17.37
N LEU A 278 2.81 8.00 16.05
CA LEU A 278 3.77 7.12 15.39
C LEU A 278 5.21 7.58 15.63
N ASN A 279 5.49 8.88 15.62
CA ASN A 279 6.82 9.41 15.91
C ASN A 279 7.22 9.15 17.37
N VAL A 280 6.29 9.35 18.31
CA VAL A 280 6.53 9.01 19.73
C VAL A 280 6.74 7.51 19.89
N PHE A 281 5.94 6.70 19.19
CA PHE A 281 6.09 5.25 19.18
C PHE A 281 7.47 4.81 18.65
N ARG A 282 7.88 5.31 17.47
CA ARG A 282 9.20 5.02 16.87
C ARG A 282 10.36 5.40 17.79
N TYR A 283 10.26 6.55 18.46
CA TYR A 283 11.26 6.96 19.44
C TYR A 283 11.44 5.92 20.57
N PHE A 284 10.34 5.38 21.10
CA PHE A 284 10.44 4.34 22.13
C PHE A 284 10.84 2.97 21.55
N ASP A 285 10.43 2.64 20.30
CA ASP A 285 10.81 1.41 19.61
C ASP A 285 12.34 1.37 19.40
N GLU A 286 12.94 2.46 18.93
CA GLU A 286 14.40 2.55 18.76
C GLU A 286 15.15 2.42 20.09
N ARG A 287 14.59 2.95 21.19
CA ARG A 287 15.22 2.84 22.52
C ARG A 287 15.02 1.48 23.17
N ILE A 288 13.94 0.77 22.86
CA ILE A 288 13.67 -0.52 23.51
C ILE A 288 14.67 -1.59 23.08
N ASP A 289 15.16 -1.50 21.85
CA ASP A 289 16.20 -2.39 21.33
C ASP A 289 17.52 -2.24 22.12
N ASP A 290 17.84 -1.02 22.56
CA ASP A 290 19.05 -0.70 23.35
C ASP A 290 18.87 -0.97 24.86
N GLU A 291 17.67 -0.74 25.41
CA GLU A 291 17.42 -0.68 26.86
C GLU A 291 16.25 -1.60 27.30
N ALA A 292 16.12 -2.78 26.69
CA ALA A 292 15.03 -3.74 26.98
C ALA A 292 14.89 -4.15 28.45
N ASP A 293 16.00 -4.08 29.23
CA ASP A 293 16.03 -4.42 30.65
C ASP A 293 15.46 -3.31 31.56
N ASN A 294 15.18 -2.12 31.03
CA ASN A 294 14.68 -0.99 31.82
C ASN A 294 13.15 -1.08 31.97
N PRO A 295 12.61 -1.46 33.15
CA PRO A 295 11.18 -1.69 33.32
C PRO A 295 10.34 -0.40 33.20
N LEU A 296 10.93 0.76 33.48
CA LEU A 296 10.28 2.05 33.31
C LEU A 296 10.10 2.37 31.83
N LEU A 297 11.14 2.16 31.03
CA LEU A 297 11.10 2.37 29.59
C LEU A 297 10.10 1.42 28.92
N VAL A 298 10.11 0.14 29.31
CA VAL A 298 9.13 -0.87 28.82
C VAL A 298 7.69 -0.46 29.14
N ALA A 299 7.44 0.02 30.35
CA ALA A 299 6.11 0.49 30.73
C ALA A 299 5.69 1.76 29.95
N GLN A 300 6.61 2.69 29.71
CA GLN A 300 6.37 3.88 28.90
C GLN A 300 6.10 3.51 27.44
N PHE A 301 6.90 2.62 26.86
CA PHE A 301 6.69 2.08 25.52
C PHE A 301 5.30 1.45 25.38
N LEU A 302 4.90 0.58 26.30
CA LEU A 302 3.58 -0.07 26.24
C LEU A 302 2.41 0.94 26.37
N ARG A 303 2.59 2.02 27.15
CA ARG A 303 1.61 3.12 27.21
C ARG A 303 1.57 3.92 25.91
N ALA A 304 2.74 4.27 25.36
CA ALA A 304 2.84 4.99 24.09
C ALA A 304 2.26 4.17 22.93
N HIS A 305 2.58 2.88 22.88
CA HIS A 305 2.01 1.92 21.93
C HIS A 305 0.48 1.83 22.08
N LYS A 306 -0.04 1.79 23.31
CA LYS A 306 -1.49 1.84 23.53
C LYS A 306 -2.13 3.08 22.96
N THR A 307 -1.58 4.26 23.24
CA THR A 307 -2.11 5.51 22.70
C THR A 307 -1.98 5.58 21.19
N PHE A 308 -0.89 5.06 20.62
CA PHE A 308 -0.71 4.92 19.17
C PHE A 308 -1.81 4.05 18.56
N GLU A 309 -2.07 2.88 19.12
CA GLU A 309 -3.09 1.94 18.64
C GLU A 309 -4.52 2.49 18.79
N GLU A 310 -4.83 3.21 19.87
CA GLU A 310 -6.10 3.95 20.01
C GLU A 310 -6.25 5.01 18.90
N LYS A 311 -5.17 5.76 18.59
CA LYS A 311 -5.18 6.77 17.52
C LYS A 311 -5.23 6.14 16.13
N ARG A 312 -4.61 4.97 15.94
CA ARG A 312 -4.68 4.17 14.72
C ARG A 312 -6.10 3.69 14.48
N LEU A 313 -6.78 3.16 15.50
CA LEU A 313 -8.19 2.76 15.41
C LEU A 313 -9.09 3.93 14.99
N ASP A 314 -8.97 5.08 15.67
CA ASP A 314 -9.72 6.31 15.34
C ASP A 314 -9.52 6.70 13.86
N THR A 315 -8.27 6.61 13.39
CA THR A 315 -7.90 6.97 12.02
C THR A 315 -8.44 5.95 11.01
N LEU A 316 -8.32 4.65 11.28
CA LEU A 316 -8.85 3.59 10.41
C LEU A 316 -10.38 3.70 10.23
N LEU A 317 -11.11 3.89 11.33
CA LEU A 317 -12.57 4.06 11.29
C LEU A 317 -12.97 5.31 10.51
N LEU A 318 -12.27 6.43 10.72
CA LEU A 318 -12.54 7.66 9.98
C LEU A 318 -12.22 7.52 8.49
N MET A 319 -11.09 6.91 8.12
CA MET A 319 -10.67 6.70 6.74
C MET A 319 -11.59 5.74 5.99
N ASP A 320 -12.06 4.69 6.64
CA ASP A 320 -13.02 3.80 6.00
C ASP A 320 -14.38 4.50 5.80
N ARG A 321 -14.82 5.34 6.76
CA ARG A 321 -16.01 6.17 6.59
C ARG A 321 -15.82 7.25 5.51
N ALA A 322 -14.62 7.81 5.38
CA ALA A 322 -14.22 8.72 4.30
C ALA A 322 -14.45 8.07 2.94
N ALA A 323 -13.85 6.89 2.77
CA ALA A 323 -13.89 6.15 1.53
C ALA A 323 -15.33 5.73 1.17
N GLU A 324 -16.16 5.42 2.15
CA GLU A 324 -17.60 5.16 1.95
C GLU A 324 -18.34 6.41 1.47
N LEU A 325 -18.19 7.55 2.15
CA LEU A 325 -18.86 8.80 1.78
C LEU A 325 -18.38 9.35 0.43
N ALA A 326 -17.07 9.31 0.18
CA ALA A 326 -16.47 9.68 -1.09
C ALA A 326 -17.04 8.82 -2.22
N ARG A 327 -17.18 7.51 -2.01
CA ARG A 327 -17.85 6.62 -2.97
C ARG A 327 -19.31 7.01 -3.18
N HIS A 328 -20.09 7.27 -2.14
CA HIS A 328 -21.50 7.66 -2.32
C HIS A 328 -21.65 8.98 -3.09
N ARG A 329 -20.71 9.91 -2.96
CA ARG A 329 -20.74 11.21 -3.65
C ARG A 329 -20.11 11.19 -5.03
N ALA A 330 -19.12 10.33 -5.25
CA ALA A 330 -18.54 10.11 -6.57
C ALA A 330 -19.58 9.42 -7.44
N LEU A 331 -20.30 10.23 -8.24
CA LEU A 331 -21.25 9.77 -9.23
C LEU A 331 -20.58 9.38 -10.56
N GLY A 332 -19.29 9.68 -10.69
CA GLY A 332 -18.58 9.54 -11.95
C GLY A 332 -18.52 8.10 -12.47
N ALA A 333 -18.31 7.14 -11.57
CA ALA A 333 -18.29 5.73 -11.91
C ALA A 333 -19.67 5.26 -12.42
N GLU A 334 -20.75 5.69 -11.78
CA GLU A 334 -22.12 5.34 -12.18
C GLU A 334 -22.51 6.01 -13.48
N ILE A 335 -22.09 7.27 -13.69
CA ILE A 335 -22.28 7.96 -14.97
C ILE A 335 -21.55 7.21 -16.09
N ASN A 336 -20.34 6.72 -15.83
CA ASN A 336 -19.58 5.91 -16.79
C ASN A 336 -20.29 4.60 -17.14
N LYS A 337 -20.81 3.89 -16.13
CA LYS A 337 -21.59 2.67 -16.35
C LYS A 337 -22.92 2.91 -17.08
N LEU A 338 -23.58 4.05 -16.84
CA LEU A 338 -24.87 4.37 -17.43
C LEU A 338 -24.77 4.90 -18.86
N PHE A 339 -23.74 5.70 -19.16
CA PHE A 339 -23.64 6.50 -20.38
C PHE A 339 -22.37 6.27 -21.20
N GLY A 340 -21.41 5.49 -20.69
CA GLY A 340 -20.21 5.08 -21.41
C GLY A 340 -20.49 4.01 -22.46
N ASP A 341 -19.43 3.48 -23.07
CA ASP A 341 -19.55 2.55 -24.20
C ASP A 341 -20.25 1.24 -23.81
N LYS A 342 -19.99 0.77 -22.59
CA LYS A 342 -20.65 -0.41 -21.99
C LYS A 342 -21.84 0.03 -21.15
N LYS A 343 -22.93 0.45 -21.81
CA LYS A 343 -24.17 0.86 -21.14
C LYS A 343 -24.76 -0.30 -20.35
N MET A 344 -24.75 -0.19 -19.03
CA MET A 344 -25.37 -1.15 -18.12
C MET A 344 -26.77 -0.70 -17.73
N SER A 345 -27.69 -1.64 -17.53
CA SER A 345 -29.00 -1.31 -16.97
C SER A 345 -28.85 -0.91 -15.49
N PRO A 346 -29.74 -0.06 -14.94
CA PRO A 346 -29.70 0.27 -13.51
C PRO A 346 -29.73 -0.95 -12.59
N GLU A 347 -30.42 -2.02 -13.00
CA GLU A 347 -30.50 -3.28 -12.26
C GLU A 347 -29.15 -4.00 -12.25
N ASP A 348 -28.46 -4.05 -13.40
CA ASP A 348 -27.11 -4.63 -13.49
C ASP A 348 -26.10 -3.87 -12.65
N ILE A 349 -26.19 -2.53 -12.61
CA ILE A 349 -25.28 -1.70 -11.79
C ILE A 349 -25.53 -1.96 -10.30
N ILE A 350 -26.79 -2.10 -9.87
CA ILE A 350 -27.11 -2.44 -8.48
C ILE A 350 -26.60 -3.85 -8.14
N GLN A 351 -26.75 -4.80 -9.06
CA GLN A 351 -26.27 -6.17 -8.88
C GLN A 351 -24.73 -6.23 -8.80
N GLU A 352 -24.02 -5.49 -9.65
CA GLU A 352 -22.56 -5.39 -9.60
C GLU A 352 -22.09 -4.76 -8.26
N GLU A 353 -22.75 -3.70 -7.79
CA GLU A 353 -22.41 -3.11 -6.49
C GLU A 353 -22.72 -4.07 -5.34
N ARG A 354 -23.78 -4.88 -5.47
CA ARG A 354 -24.10 -5.94 -4.50
C ARG A 354 -22.98 -6.97 -4.41
N GLU A 355 -22.53 -7.49 -5.55
CA GLU A 355 -21.45 -8.47 -5.63
C GLU A 355 -20.15 -7.90 -5.08
N ARG A 356 -19.84 -6.64 -5.40
CA ARG A 356 -18.70 -5.92 -4.83
C ARG A 356 -18.79 -5.80 -3.32
N ILE A 357 -19.93 -5.38 -2.74
CA ILE A 357 -20.10 -5.28 -1.28
C ILE A 357 -19.97 -6.66 -0.64
N MET A 358 -20.53 -7.72 -1.24
CA MET A 358 -20.37 -9.08 -0.77
C MET A 358 -18.90 -9.53 -0.78
N ALA A 359 -18.14 -9.21 -1.83
CA ALA A 359 -16.71 -9.49 -1.89
C ALA A 359 -15.92 -8.72 -0.80
N LEU A 360 -16.29 -7.47 -0.52
CA LEU A 360 -15.72 -6.70 0.59
C LEU A 360 -16.05 -7.30 1.96
N ILE A 361 -17.27 -7.81 2.15
CA ILE A 361 -17.67 -8.52 3.37
C ILE A 361 -16.81 -9.77 3.54
N GLN A 362 -16.71 -10.61 2.49
CA GLN A 362 -15.92 -11.84 2.54
C GLN A 362 -14.45 -11.56 2.87
N THR A 363 -13.81 -10.64 2.14
CA THR A 363 -12.40 -10.28 2.39
C THR A 363 -12.19 -9.70 3.80
N THR A 364 -13.15 -8.91 4.31
CA THR A 364 -13.08 -8.38 5.68
C THR A 364 -13.27 -9.49 6.72
N GLN A 365 -14.11 -10.49 6.46
CA GLN A 365 -14.27 -11.67 7.32
C GLN A 365 -12.99 -12.52 7.37
N GLU A 366 -12.34 -12.73 6.23
CA GLU A 366 -11.06 -13.45 6.15
C GLU A 366 -9.97 -12.72 6.97
N ARG A 367 -9.86 -11.40 6.82
CA ARG A 367 -8.93 -10.57 7.60
C ARG A 367 -9.24 -10.59 9.10
N LEU A 368 -10.52 -10.57 9.47
CA LEU A 368 -10.95 -10.70 10.87
C LEU A 368 -10.53 -12.06 11.45
N GLN A 369 -10.67 -13.15 10.70
CA GLN A 369 -10.25 -14.47 11.15
C GLN A 369 -8.74 -14.55 11.35
N VAL A 370 -7.95 -13.99 10.43
CA VAL A 370 -6.49 -13.87 10.56
C VAL A 370 -6.12 -13.09 11.82
N ALA A 371 -6.72 -11.91 12.03
CA ALA A 371 -6.46 -11.09 13.21
C ALA A 371 -6.85 -11.82 14.52
N GLN A 372 -7.96 -12.58 14.51
CA GLN A 372 -8.36 -13.43 15.63
C GLN A 372 -7.35 -14.56 15.92
N ARG A 373 -6.80 -15.22 14.89
CA ARG A 373 -5.74 -16.24 15.06
C ARG A 373 -4.48 -15.62 15.65
N ARG A 374 -4.03 -14.48 15.12
CA ARG A 374 -2.86 -13.74 15.62
C ARG A 374 -3.05 -13.28 17.06
N ARG A 375 -4.24 -12.77 17.41
CA ARG A 375 -4.62 -12.45 18.80
C ARG A 375 -4.51 -13.67 19.71
N LEU A 376 -5.09 -14.80 19.33
CA LEU A 376 -5.04 -16.04 20.11
C LEU A 376 -3.59 -16.53 20.29
N ARG A 377 -2.77 -16.43 19.25
CA ARG A 377 -1.33 -16.77 19.30
C ARG A 377 -0.60 -15.88 20.30
N ALA A 378 -0.80 -14.57 20.25
CA ALA A 378 -0.20 -13.64 21.19
C ALA A 378 -0.66 -13.89 22.64
N ARG A 379 -1.96 -14.16 22.85
CA ARG A 379 -2.50 -14.56 24.16
C ARG A 379 -1.80 -15.81 24.71
N LYS A 380 -1.71 -16.87 23.91
CA LYS A 380 -1.02 -18.12 24.28
C LYS A 380 0.46 -17.89 24.59
N GLY A 381 1.14 -17.06 23.80
CA GLY A 381 2.51 -16.63 24.07
C GLY A 381 2.64 -16.03 25.49
N LEU A 382 1.78 -15.09 25.86
CA LEU A 382 1.78 -14.47 27.21
C LEU A 382 1.40 -15.45 28.33
N LEU A 383 0.47 -16.37 28.09
CA LEU A 383 0.07 -17.39 29.07
C LEU A 383 1.18 -18.42 29.32
N SER A 384 1.97 -18.76 28.29
CA SER A 384 3.11 -19.67 28.41
C SER A 384 4.18 -19.11 29.36
N LEU A 385 4.42 -17.80 29.32
CA LEU A 385 5.31 -17.09 30.23
C LEU A 385 4.84 -17.16 31.69
N ARG A 386 3.52 -16.97 31.92
CA ARG A 386 2.92 -17.04 33.26
C ARG A 386 3.07 -18.43 33.89
N SER A 387 2.90 -19.49 33.10
CA SER A 387 3.04 -20.89 33.55
C SER A 387 4.48 -21.25 33.94
N LYS A 388 5.48 -20.63 33.29
CA LYS A 388 6.89 -20.82 33.63
C LYS A 388 7.24 -20.20 35.00
N ARG A 389 6.58 -19.11 35.40
CA ARG A 389 6.76 -18.48 36.72
C ARG A 389 6.13 -19.29 37.87
N THR A 390 4.97 -19.92 37.63
CA THR A 390 4.31 -20.73 38.67
C THR A 390 5.03 -22.06 38.94
N THR A 391 5.63 -22.67 37.91
CA THR A 391 6.38 -23.93 38.08
C THR A 391 7.71 -23.73 38.80
N THR A 392 8.46 -22.67 38.47
CA THR A 392 9.77 -22.35 39.08
C THR A 392 9.69 -21.91 40.54
N SER A 393 8.60 -21.26 40.95
CA SER A 393 8.39 -20.85 42.35
C SER A 393 8.05 -22.00 43.29
N SER A 394 7.57 -23.14 42.77
CA SER A 394 7.19 -24.30 43.59
C SER A 394 8.35 -25.22 43.99
N SER A 395 9.52 -25.13 43.35
CA SER A 395 10.65 -26.05 43.54
C SER A 395 11.85 -25.49 44.32
N SER A 396 11.81 -24.23 44.79
CA SER A 396 12.96 -23.52 45.38
C SER A 396 12.72 -22.96 46.80
N SER A 397 12.06 -23.74 47.67
CA SER A 397 11.67 -23.32 49.03
C SER A 397 12.81 -23.23 50.08
N SER A 398 14.08 -23.06 49.70
CA SER A 398 15.17 -22.99 50.69
C SER A 398 16.38 -22.11 50.28
N SER A 399 16.18 -20.81 50.11
CA SER A 399 17.22 -19.81 50.41
C SER A 399 16.66 -18.40 50.40
N SER A 400 16.53 -17.84 51.59
CA SER A 400 16.14 -16.46 51.85
C SER A 400 17.27 -15.50 51.46
N SER A 401 17.31 -15.07 50.21
CA SER A 401 18.06 -13.87 49.81
C SER A 401 17.13 -12.91 49.08
N SER A 402 16.74 -11.86 49.79
CA SER A 402 15.84 -10.78 49.39
C SER A 402 16.47 -9.82 48.36
N SER A 403 17.07 -10.35 47.29
CA SER A 403 17.56 -9.52 46.20
C SER A 403 16.39 -9.11 45.30
N SER A 404 16.21 -7.80 45.18
CA SER A 404 15.29 -7.01 44.36
C SER A 404 15.22 -7.43 42.87
N GLY A 405 14.68 -8.61 42.58
CA GLY A 405 14.56 -9.21 41.25
C GLY A 405 13.41 -8.67 40.40
N SER A 406 13.20 -7.35 40.38
CA SER A 406 12.14 -6.70 39.59
C SER A 406 12.49 -6.53 38.10
N GLY A 407 13.74 -6.74 37.70
CA GLY A 407 14.23 -6.41 36.35
C GLY A 407 14.07 -7.51 35.29
N ALA A 408 13.95 -8.78 35.67
CA ALA A 408 14.04 -9.89 34.71
C ALA A 408 12.77 -10.15 33.87
N ALA A 409 11.67 -9.43 34.13
CA ALA A 409 10.38 -9.77 33.52
C ALA A 409 10.25 -9.35 32.04
N ALA A 410 10.96 -8.31 31.59
CA ALA A 410 10.78 -7.76 30.24
C ALA A 410 11.44 -8.59 29.13
N THR A 411 12.56 -9.25 29.44
CA THR A 411 13.35 -10.10 28.52
C THR A 411 12.93 -11.57 28.54
N GLU A 412 11.87 -11.91 29.29
CA GLU A 412 11.31 -13.25 29.23
C GLU A 412 10.77 -13.53 27.82
N THR A 413 11.26 -14.62 27.22
CA THR A 413 10.83 -15.10 25.91
C THR A 413 9.89 -16.29 26.04
N ASP A 414 8.88 -16.34 25.17
CA ASP A 414 7.94 -17.45 25.11
C ASP A 414 8.56 -18.71 24.48
N ALA A 415 7.75 -19.74 24.22
CA ALA A 415 8.20 -20.97 23.58
C ALA A 415 8.77 -20.76 22.15
N THR A 416 8.42 -19.63 21.50
CA THR A 416 8.90 -19.27 20.16
C THR A 416 10.18 -18.44 20.21
N GLY A 417 10.64 -18.05 21.40
CA GLY A 417 11.75 -17.12 21.57
C GLY A 417 11.34 -15.65 21.45
N THR A 418 10.04 -15.34 21.32
CA THR A 418 9.56 -13.95 21.20
C THR A 418 9.54 -13.28 22.58
N PRO A 419 10.16 -12.10 22.76
CA PRO A 419 10.12 -11.33 24.01
C PRO A 419 8.69 -10.93 24.43
N GLN A 420 8.41 -10.95 25.73
CA GLN A 420 7.11 -10.59 26.31
C GLN A 420 6.58 -9.25 25.76
N ILE A 421 7.45 -8.26 25.60
CA ILE A 421 7.07 -6.93 25.12
C ILE A 421 6.55 -6.96 23.67
N ILE A 422 7.19 -7.74 22.79
CA ILE A 422 6.77 -7.90 21.39
C ILE A 422 5.43 -8.63 21.34
N ILE A 423 5.21 -9.63 22.19
CA ILE A 423 3.94 -10.34 22.26
C ILE A 423 2.80 -9.41 22.74
N LYS A 424 3.06 -8.55 23.73
CA LYS A 424 2.09 -7.53 24.17
C LYS A 424 1.77 -6.52 23.07
N ARG A 425 2.80 -6.06 22.33
CA ARG A 425 2.66 -5.17 21.16
C ARG A 425 1.74 -5.81 20.13
N ARG A 426 2.03 -7.06 19.72
CA ARG A 426 1.21 -7.84 18.79
C ARG A 426 -0.23 -7.98 19.29
N LEU A 427 -0.43 -8.43 20.53
CA LEU A 427 -1.78 -8.58 21.10
C LEU A 427 -2.61 -7.30 21.03
N GLN A 428 -1.96 -6.16 21.28
CA GLN A 428 -2.63 -4.87 21.24
C GLN A 428 -2.96 -4.41 19.81
N ALA A 429 -2.05 -4.60 18.85
CA ALA A 429 -2.30 -4.29 17.44
C ALA A 429 -3.44 -5.16 16.87
N GLU A 430 -3.45 -6.46 17.16
CA GLU A 430 -4.51 -7.36 16.70
C GLU A 430 -5.87 -7.00 17.30
N LYS A 431 -5.89 -6.55 18.56
CA LYS A 431 -7.12 -6.05 19.20
C LYS A 431 -7.68 -4.84 18.45
N THR A 432 -6.82 -3.91 18.04
CA THR A 432 -7.22 -2.75 17.22
C THR A 432 -7.84 -3.19 15.91
N LEU A 433 -7.17 -4.09 15.18
CA LEU A 433 -7.64 -4.58 13.87
C LEU A 433 -8.96 -5.33 13.97
N ILE A 434 -9.14 -6.16 15.00
CA ILE A 434 -10.41 -6.87 15.25
C ILE A 434 -11.56 -5.88 15.41
N VAL A 435 -11.40 -4.86 16.26
CA VAL A 435 -12.45 -3.84 16.47
C VAL A 435 -12.75 -3.09 15.17
N PHE A 436 -11.72 -2.74 14.40
CA PHE A 436 -11.88 -2.11 13.10
C PHE A 436 -12.68 -2.99 12.12
N TYR A 437 -12.33 -4.26 11.98
CA TYR A 437 -12.99 -5.19 11.06
C TYR A 437 -14.43 -5.50 11.47
N GLU A 438 -14.73 -5.63 12.76
CA GLU A 438 -16.09 -5.82 13.27
C GLU A 438 -16.99 -4.61 12.91
N GLU A 439 -16.52 -3.39 13.16
CA GLU A 439 -17.26 -2.16 12.80
C GLU A 439 -17.37 -1.96 11.29
N ARG A 440 -16.37 -2.39 10.51
CA ARG A 440 -16.42 -2.37 9.05
C ARG A 440 -17.43 -3.37 8.50
N LEU A 441 -17.46 -4.60 9.02
CA LEU A 441 -18.43 -5.63 8.62
C LEU A 441 -19.85 -5.16 8.89
N LYS A 442 -20.12 -4.64 10.09
CA LYS A 442 -21.44 -4.12 10.45
C LYS A 442 -21.92 -3.05 9.46
N ARG A 443 -21.05 -2.12 9.08
CA ARG A 443 -21.38 -1.09 8.08
C ARG A 443 -21.59 -1.68 6.67
N LEU A 444 -20.76 -2.64 6.26
CA LEU A 444 -20.94 -3.31 4.97
C LEU A 444 -22.26 -4.10 4.92
N GLU A 445 -22.66 -4.73 6.01
CA GLU A 445 -23.96 -5.42 6.12
C GLU A 445 -25.13 -4.41 6.11
N GLU A 446 -25.01 -3.29 6.81
CA GLU A 446 -26.01 -2.20 6.80
C GLU A 446 -26.16 -1.59 5.39
N THR A 447 -25.05 -1.36 4.68
CA THR A 447 -25.05 -0.86 3.30
C THR A 447 -25.63 -1.88 2.33
N LEU A 448 -25.32 -3.16 2.48
CA LEU A 448 -25.93 -4.25 1.71
C LEU A 448 -27.45 -4.31 1.93
N GLY A 449 -27.89 -4.18 3.18
CA GLY A 449 -29.32 -4.18 3.54
C GLY A 449 -30.10 -2.97 3.00
N ASN A 450 -29.44 -1.84 2.84
CA ASN A 450 -30.04 -0.60 2.32
C ASN A 450 -29.72 -0.35 0.83
N LEU A 451 -29.04 -1.28 0.16
CA LEU A 451 -28.43 -1.07 -1.16
C LEU A 451 -29.44 -0.60 -2.21
N GLU A 452 -30.59 -1.26 -2.31
CA GLU A 452 -31.62 -0.92 -3.31
C GLU A 452 -32.11 0.53 -3.18
N THR A 453 -32.27 1.01 -1.94
CA THR A 453 -32.73 2.37 -1.67
C THR A 453 -31.63 3.41 -1.91
N VAL A 454 -30.47 3.22 -1.25
CA VAL A 454 -29.37 4.21 -1.28
C VAL A 454 -28.76 4.30 -2.67
N TYR A 455 -28.61 3.16 -3.35
CA TYR A 455 -28.00 3.12 -4.67
C TYR A 455 -28.99 3.49 -5.78
N GLY A 456 -30.28 3.21 -5.59
CA GLY A 456 -31.34 3.74 -6.47
C GLY A 456 -31.33 5.26 -6.51
N ASP A 457 -31.25 5.91 -5.34
CA ASP A 457 -31.11 7.36 -5.23
C ASP A 457 -29.81 7.87 -5.87
N LYS A 458 -28.70 7.14 -5.69
CA LYS A 458 -27.41 7.46 -6.31
C LYS A 458 -27.48 7.42 -7.84
N ILE A 459 -28.09 6.39 -8.43
CA ILE A 459 -28.30 6.28 -9.88
C ILE A 459 -29.18 7.43 -10.38
N ALA A 460 -30.21 7.81 -9.63
CA ALA A 460 -31.06 8.95 -9.99
C ALA A 460 -30.27 10.26 -9.98
N ALA A 461 -29.44 10.48 -8.96
CA ALA A 461 -28.54 11.63 -8.88
C ALA A 461 -27.51 11.66 -10.02
N ALA A 462 -26.92 10.51 -10.36
CA ALA A 462 -26.00 10.37 -11.49
C ALA A 462 -26.67 10.77 -12.83
N LYS A 463 -27.88 10.27 -13.08
CA LYS A 463 -28.67 10.65 -14.27
C LYS A 463 -28.98 12.16 -14.30
N GLN A 464 -29.30 12.76 -13.16
CA GLN A 464 -29.55 14.19 -13.06
C GLN A 464 -28.28 15.00 -13.38
N LYS A 465 -27.16 14.67 -12.73
CA LYS A 465 -25.89 15.37 -12.93
C LYS A 465 -25.40 15.28 -14.38
N TRP A 466 -25.56 14.12 -15.02
CA TRP A 466 -25.25 13.97 -16.44
C TRP A 466 -26.11 14.86 -17.34
N ARG A 467 -27.42 14.98 -17.06
CA ARG A 467 -28.31 15.88 -17.81
C ARG A 467 -27.95 17.35 -17.61
N GLU A 468 -27.49 17.73 -16.43
CA GLU A 468 -27.01 19.09 -16.14
C GLU A 468 -25.73 19.39 -16.91
N ALA A 469 -24.73 18.50 -16.84
CA ALA A 469 -23.49 18.63 -17.62
C ALA A 469 -23.77 18.67 -19.13
N ALA A 470 -24.73 17.88 -19.62
CA ALA A 470 -25.10 17.87 -21.04
C ALA A 470 -25.74 19.20 -21.53
N LYS A 471 -26.33 20.00 -20.64
CA LYS A 471 -26.83 21.33 -20.97
C LYS A 471 -25.72 22.37 -21.09
N GLU A 472 -24.68 22.23 -20.28
CA GLU A 472 -23.60 23.21 -20.17
C GLU A 472 -22.47 22.94 -21.17
N TYR A 473 -22.20 21.67 -21.48
CA TYR A 473 -21.06 21.26 -22.29
C TYR A 473 -21.50 20.56 -23.57
N LEU A 474 -20.85 20.90 -24.68
CA LEU A 474 -21.13 20.34 -26.01
C LEU A 474 -20.38 19.03 -26.25
N THR A 475 -19.09 18.98 -25.89
CA THR A 475 -18.24 17.80 -26.10
C THR A 475 -18.50 16.75 -25.02
N THR A 476 -18.42 15.48 -25.42
CA THR A 476 -18.58 14.34 -24.50
C THR A 476 -17.51 14.33 -23.42
N GLU A 477 -16.24 14.58 -23.78
CA GLU A 477 -15.11 14.66 -22.85
C GLU A 477 -15.32 15.73 -21.76
N ALA A 478 -15.76 16.94 -22.13
CA ALA A 478 -16.02 17.99 -21.14
C ALA A 478 -17.22 17.64 -20.24
N ARG A 479 -18.20 16.88 -20.74
CA ARG A 479 -19.29 16.35 -19.89
C ARG A 479 -18.76 15.31 -18.91
N TRP A 480 -17.88 14.42 -19.36
CA TRP A 480 -17.23 13.41 -18.52
C TRP A 480 -16.46 14.08 -17.38
N GLU A 481 -15.66 15.09 -17.71
CA GLU A 481 -14.89 15.85 -16.73
C GLU A 481 -15.80 16.62 -15.75
N ALA A 482 -16.77 17.38 -16.24
CA ALA A 482 -17.71 18.13 -15.41
C ALA A 482 -18.58 17.22 -14.50
N ALA A 483 -18.89 16.02 -14.98
CA ALA A 483 -19.59 15.01 -14.20
C ALA A 483 -18.71 14.38 -13.10
N GLY A 484 -17.39 14.55 -13.16
CA GLY A 484 -16.41 13.89 -12.30
C GLY A 484 -16.20 12.41 -12.68
N ALA A 485 -16.43 12.09 -13.95
CA ALA A 485 -16.37 10.76 -14.53
C ALA A 485 -15.14 10.57 -15.43
N SER A 486 -14.21 11.53 -15.44
CA SER A 486 -12.90 11.39 -16.08
C SER A 486 -12.03 10.36 -15.35
N GLU A 487 -11.08 9.75 -16.07
CA GLU A 487 -10.17 8.75 -15.50
C GLU A 487 -9.33 9.32 -14.34
N GLU A 488 -8.93 10.59 -14.42
CA GLU A 488 -8.21 11.28 -13.35
C GLU A 488 -9.04 11.45 -12.08
N ALA A 489 -10.33 11.82 -12.21
CA ALA A 489 -11.24 11.94 -11.07
C ALA A 489 -11.49 10.58 -10.42
N LEU A 490 -11.58 9.50 -11.21
CA LEU A 490 -11.70 8.13 -10.73
C LEU A 490 -10.43 7.66 -10.01
N LYS A 491 -9.24 7.99 -10.53
CA LYS A 491 -7.95 7.72 -9.86
C LYS A 491 -7.83 8.48 -8.53
N ALA A 492 -8.22 9.75 -8.50
CA ALA A 492 -8.20 10.55 -7.28
C ALA A 492 -9.07 9.93 -6.17
N ALA A 493 -10.24 9.39 -6.51
CA ALA A 493 -11.11 8.69 -5.56
C ALA A 493 -10.46 7.40 -4.99
N GLY A 494 -9.54 6.77 -5.73
CA GLY A 494 -8.81 5.58 -5.29
C GLY A 494 -7.76 5.83 -4.20
N THR A 495 -7.23 7.05 -4.12
CA THR A 495 -6.11 7.39 -3.20
C THR A 495 -6.44 7.17 -1.73
N ALA A 496 -7.67 7.47 -1.29
CA ALA A 496 -8.10 7.25 0.09
C ALA A 496 -8.16 5.76 0.47
N GLN A 497 -8.41 4.88 -0.50
CA GLN A 497 -8.41 3.43 -0.26
C GLN A 497 -6.98 2.89 -0.14
N GLU A 498 -6.02 3.49 -0.86
CA GLU A 498 -4.60 3.17 -0.72
C GLU A 498 -4.02 3.64 0.61
N THR A 499 -4.36 4.86 1.06
CA THR A 499 -3.95 5.34 2.39
C THR A 499 -4.56 4.50 3.51
N LEU A 500 -5.81 4.06 3.37
CA LEU A 500 -6.42 3.11 4.30
C LEU A 500 -5.63 1.80 4.36
N LYS A 501 -5.26 1.23 3.20
CA LYS A 501 -4.42 0.01 3.15
C LYS A 501 -3.06 0.21 3.83
N GLN A 502 -2.44 1.37 3.66
CA GLN A 502 -1.15 1.69 4.29
C GLN A 502 -1.24 1.80 5.82
N ILE A 503 -2.32 2.39 6.35
CA ILE A 503 -2.53 2.51 7.81
C ILE A 503 -3.01 1.19 8.42
N GLU A 504 -3.76 0.41 7.65
CA GLU A 504 -4.21 -0.93 8.02
C GLU A 504 -3.00 -1.84 8.24
N ASP A 505 -1.93 -1.69 7.44
CA ASP A 505 -0.69 -2.47 7.54
C ASP A 505 -0.96 -3.98 7.65
N TYR A 506 -1.97 -4.44 6.92
CA TYR A 506 -2.35 -5.83 6.88
C TYR A 506 -1.32 -6.61 6.07
N VAL A 507 -0.65 -7.55 6.73
CA VAL A 507 0.27 -8.50 6.12
C VAL A 507 -0.37 -9.88 6.20
N ASP A 508 -0.33 -10.66 5.11
CA ASP A 508 -0.79 -12.06 5.15
C ASP A 508 0.06 -12.91 6.11
N GLU A 509 -0.50 -14.01 6.62
CA GLU A 509 0.23 -14.89 7.53
C GLU A 509 1.39 -15.58 6.79
N ASP A 510 2.62 -15.37 7.27
CA ASP A 510 3.81 -16.04 6.74
C ASP A 510 4.01 -17.44 7.37
N GLU A 511 4.99 -18.19 6.84
CA GLU A 511 5.31 -19.53 7.34
C GLU A 511 5.81 -19.51 8.80
N GLU A 512 6.47 -18.42 9.23
CA GLU A 512 6.98 -18.27 10.60
C GLU A 512 5.83 -18.16 11.61
N GLU A 513 4.80 -17.40 11.27
CA GLU A 513 3.57 -17.27 12.03
C GLU A 513 2.84 -18.61 12.20
N GLN A 514 2.76 -19.40 11.12
CA GLN A 514 2.16 -20.74 11.15
C GLN A 514 2.99 -21.69 12.03
N GLN A 515 4.33 -21.61 11.98
CA GLN A 515 5.20 -22.39 12.87
C GLN A 515 5.04 -22.00 14.34
N ALA A 516 4.94 -20.70 14.64
CA ALA A 516 4.67 -20.20 15.98
C ALA A 516 3.33 -20.72 16.53
N GLU A 517 2.32 -20.84 15.68
CA GLU A 517 1.03 -21.45 16.04
C GLU A 517 1.15 -22.93 16.40
N LEU A 518 1.95 -23.69 15.64
CA LEU A 518 2.23 -25.10 15.94
C LEU A 518 2.95 -25.26 17.28
N LEU A 519 3.95 -24.42 17.56
CA LEU A 519 4.69 -24.43 18.82
C LEU A 519 3.80 -24.07 20.02
N LEU A 520 2.84 -23.15 19.84
CA LEU A 520 1.92 -22.72 20.89
C LEU A 520 0.67 -23.60 20.99
N LYS A 521 0.52 -24.64 20.15
CA LYS A 521 -0.66 -25.52 20.13
C LYS A 521 -0.90 -26.23 21.46
N GLU A 522 0.17 -26.55 22.20
CA GLU A 522 0.09 -27.20 23.52
C GLU A 522 -0.31 -26.23 24.64
N THR A 523 -0.19 -24.92 24.43
CA THR A 523 -0.61 -23.91 25.41
C THR A 523 -2.13 -23.72 25.32
N LEU A 524 -2.85 -24.13 26.37
CA LEU A 524 -4.29 -23.90 26.50
C LEU A 524 -4.55 -22.40 26.72
N ASP A 525 -5.44 -21.82 25.90
CA ASP A 525 -5.93 -20.46 26.16
C ASP A 525 -6.88 -20.50 27.36
N ASP A 526 -6.66 -19.59 28.31
CA ASP A 526 -7.52 -19.44 29.48
C ASP A 526 -8.53 -18.32 29.21
N PRO A 527 -9.80 -18.63 28.90
CA PRO A 527 -10.80 -17.62 28.59
C PRO A 527 -11.16 -16.76 29.80
N THR A 528 -10.75 -17.13 31.03
CA THR A 528 -10.99 -16.32 32.23
C THR A 528 -10.06 -15.12 32.32
N VAL A 529 -8.90 -15.17 31.65
CA VAL A 529 -7.93 -14.09 31.62
C VAL A 529 -8.25 -13.16 30.45
N SER A 530 -8.67 -11.92 30.75
CA SER A 530 -9.00 -10.95 29.71
C SER A 530 -7.74 -10.41 29.01
N ASP A 531 -7.89 -9.88 27.79
CA ASP A 531 -6.76 -9.23 27.10
C ASP A 531 -6.23 -8.04 27.91
N GLU A 532 -7.11 -7.30 28.59
CA GLU A 532 -6.71 -6.19 29.46
C GLU A 532 -5.81 -6.68 30.58
N GLU A 533 -6.09 -7.84 31.19
CA GLU A 533 -5.23 -8.43 32.22
C GLU A 533 -3.85 -8.79 31.65
N LEU A 534 -3.80 -9.41 30.47
CA LEU A 534 -2.54 -9.74 29.78
C LEU A 534 -1.75 -8.50 29.36
N LEU A 535 -2.45 -7.43 28.99
CA LEU A 535 -1.89 -6.14 28.60
C LEU A 535 -1.60 -5.23 29.80
N GLN A 536 -1.88 -5.63 31.05
CA GLN A 536 -1.58 -4.79 32.21
C GLN A 536 -0.10 -4.42 32.20
N VAL A 537 0.13 -3.11 32.16
CA VAL A 537 1.44 -2.50 32.37
C VAL A 537 1.58 -2.32 33.87
N PRO A 538 2.72 -2.69 34.48
CA PRO A 538 2.99 -2.40 35.87
C PRO A 538 2.68 -0.92 36.16
N PRO A 539 2.01 -0.58 37.28
CA PRO A 539 1.71 0.79 37.61
C PRO A 539 3.03 1.55 37.85
N VAL A 540 3.47 2.29 36.83
CA VAL A 540 4.55 3.27 36.95
C VAL A 540 3.92 4.59 37.36
N GLU A 541 4.51 5.26 38.35
CA GLU A 541 4.09 6.61 38.76
C GLU A 541 3.94 7.52 37.53
N PRO A 542 2.88 8.34 37.44
CA PRO A 542 2.65 9.22 36.31
C PRO A 542 3.87 10.10 36.11
N PHE A 543 4.49 9.92 34.97
CA PHE A 543 5.70 10.61 34.58
C PHE A 543 5.35 12.01 34.05
N ASP A 544 6.07 13.03 34.50
CA ASP A 544 5.90 14.39 33.98
C ASP A 544 6.66 14.51 32.65
N LEU A 545 5.92 14.56 31.52
CA LEU A 545 6.49 14.74 30.19
C LEU A 545 7.41 15.98 30.13
N PHE A 546 7.10 17.02 30.92
CA PHE A 546 7.95 18.20 31.04
C PHE A 546 9.27 17.90 31.75
N ALA A 547 9.31 16.95 32.70
CA ALA A 547 10.56 16.54 33.32
C ALA A 547 11.48 15.79 32.33
N LEU A 548 10.94 15.02 31.36
CA LEU A 548 11.76 14.41 30.29
C LEU A 548 12.31 15.48 29.37
N LEU A 549 11.42 16.33 28.86
CA LEU A 549 11.79 17.38 27.92
C LEU A 549 12.78 18.33 28.56
N LYS A 550 12.66 18.58 29.86
CA LYS A 550 13.61 19.36 30.64
C LYS A 550 14.94 18.62 30.85
N GLN A 551 14.92 17.32 31.13
CA GLN A 551 16.14 16.51 31.20
C GLN A 551 16.88 16.50 29.86
N PHE A 552 16.16 16.44 28.75
CA PHE A 552 16.74 16.54 27.39
C PHE A 552 17.18 17.96 27.01
N ALA A 553 16.52 19.00 27.52
CA ALA A 553 16.93 20.39 27.28
C ALA A 553 18.12 20.80 28.16
N ASP A 554 18.23 20.24 29.37
CA ASP A 554 19.32 20.52 30.31
C ASP A 554 20.61 19.74 29.95
N ASP A 555 20.52 18.67 29.15
CA ASP A 555 21.67 17.87 28.67
C ASP A 555 22.36 18.46 27.41
N ASP A 556 21.84 19.54 26.80
CA ASP A 556 22.39 20.14 25.56
C ASP A 556 23.25 21.40 25.81
N ASP A 557 23.28 21.93 27.05
CA ASP A 557 23.85 23.26 27.33
C ASP A 557 25.26 23.29 27.96
N GLY A 558 25.96 22.16 28.10
CA GLY A 558 27.40 22.26 28.40
C GLY A 558 28.08 21.03 28.93
N ASP A 559 28.68 20.25 28.01
CA ASP A 559 30.04 19.75 28.22
C ASP A 559 30.62 19.24 26.89
N ASP A 560 31.82 19.71 26.55
CA ASP A 560 32.69 19.33 25.41
C ASP A 560 33.11 17.82 25.42
N ALA A 561 32.40 16.99 26.20
CA ALA A 561 32.50 15.55 26.27
C ALA A 561 31.48 14.82 25.37
N GLY A 562 30.28 15.41 25.14
CA GLY A 562 29.24 14.80 24.30
C GLY A 562 29.64 14.68 22.82
N THR A 563 30.33 15.70 22.30
CA THR A 563 30.85 15.73 20.92
C THR A 563 31.88 14.62 20.65
N LYS A 564 32.62 14.15 21.67
CA LYS A 564 33.55 13.02 21.53
C LYS A 564 32.84 11.66 21.54
N MET A 565 31.73 11.53 22.28
CA MET A 565 30.96 10.29 22.31
C MET A 565 30.15 10.10 21.03
N LEU A 566 29.56 11.17 20.49
CA LEU A 566 28.89 11.17 19.18
C LEU A 566 29.86 10.84 18.05
N LYS A 567 31.09 11.38 18.08
CA LYS A 567 32.11 11.06 17.07
C LYS A 567 32.58 9.60 17.15
N LYS A 568 32.62 9.02 18.35
CA LYS A 568 32.91 7.59 18.55
C LYS A 568 31.74 6.71 18.09
N ARG A 569 30.48 7.11 18.35
CA ARG A 569 29.29 6.43 17.84
C ARG A 569 29.18 6.52 16.32
N GLU A 570 29.53 7.65 15.71
CA GLU A 570 29.63 7.75 14.24
C GLU A 570 30.75 6.87 13.66
N ASP A 571 31.89 6.77 14.34
CA ASP A 571 32.98 5.89 13.90
C ASP A 571 32.65 4.40 14.08
N ASP A 572 31.97 4.02 15.17
CA ASP A 572 31.49 2.65 15.40
C ASP A 572 30.34 2.31 14.44
N ARG A 573 29.40 3.23 14.19
CA ARG A 573 28.36 3.08 13.17
C ARG A 573 28.94 2.96 11.76
N LYS A 574 29.99 3.72 11.43
CA LYS A 574 30.71 3.56 10.15
C LYS A 574 31.41 2.21 10.02
N ARG A 575 31.89 1.63 11.12
CA ARG A 575 32.47 0.27 11.12
C ARG A 575 31.41 -0.80 10.96
N GLU A 576 30.27 -0.65 11.62
CA GLU A 576 29.13 -1.57 11.47
C GLU A 576 28.53 -1.48 10.07
N GLU A 577 28.34 -0.28 9.51
CA GLU A 577 27.91 -0.08 8.11
C GLU A 577 28.94 -0.64 7.12
N GLU A 578 30.24 -0.61 7.43
CA GLU A 578 31.28 -1.23 6.58
C GLU A 578 31.31 -2.76 6.71
N GLU A 579 31.03 -3.32 7.89
CA GLU A 579 30.85 -4.77 8.09
C GLU A 579 29.56 -5.30 7.47
N GLU A 580 28.45 -4.57 7.58
CA GLU A 580 27.20 -4.89 6.91
C GLU A 580 27.36 -4.81 5.40
N ARG A 581 27.99 -3.77 4.86
CA ARG A 581 28.31 -3.71 3.42
C ARG A 581 29.17 -4.88 2.97
N LYS A 582 30.10 -5.37 3.79
CA LYS A 582 30.89 -6.58 3.47
C LYS A 582 30.03 -7.85 3.49
N LYS A 583 29.13 -8.00 4.48
CA LYS A 583 28.20 -9.15 4.56
C LYS A 583 27.16 -9.12 3.44
N GLU A 584 26.68 -7.94 3.06
CA GLU A 584 25.72 -7.73 1.98
C GLU A 584 26.39 -7.94 0.62
N GLU A 585 27.64 -7.49 0.42
CA GLU A 585 28.41 -7.79 -0.79
C GLU A 585 28.74 -9.29 -0.91
N GLU A 586 28.95 -10.01 0.21
CA GLU A 586 29.13 -11.46 0.21
C GLU A 586 27.82 -12.22 -0.08
N LYS A 587 26.68 -11.78 0.49
CA LYS A 587 25.35 -12.32 0.16
C LYS A 587 24.99 -12.07 -1.31
N ARG A 588 25.23 -10.86 -1.81
CA ARG A 588 24.96 -10.49 -3.20
C ARG A 588 25.81 -11.30 -4.17
N LYS A 589 27.07 -11.62 -3.84
CA LYS A 589 27.90 -12.55 -4.62
C LYS A 589 27.35 -13.98 -4.63
N LYS A 590 26.82 -14.47 -3.50
CA LYS A 590 26.18 -15.80 -3.42
C LYS A 590 24.88 -15.84 -4.21
N GLU A 591 24.04 -14.81 -4.12
CA GLU A 591 22.79 -14.71 -4.89
C GLU A 591 23.04 -14.54 -6.39
N GLU A 592 24.06 -13.79 -6.80
CA GLU A 592 24.40 -13.63 -8.22
C GLU A 592 24.97 -14.93 -8.82
N GLU A 593 25.71 -15.72 -8.03
CA GLU A 593 26.18 -17.05 -8.41
C GLU A 593 25.04 -18.08 -8.45
N GLU A 594 24.04 -17.97 -7.57
CA GLU A 594 22.84 -18.82 -7.57
C GLU A 594 21.89 -18.44 -8.72
N ARG A 595 21.73 -17.16 -9.03
CA ARG A 595 20.92 -16.65 -10.14
C ARG A 595 21.51 -17.08 -11.50
N LYS A 596 22.84 -17.06 -11.65
CA LYS A 596 23.51 -17.61 -12.85
C LYS A 596 23.30 -19.11 -13.01
N LYS A 597 23.27 -19.88 -11.91
CA LYS A 597 22.94 -21.32 -11.96
C LYS A 597 21.49 -21.56 -12.37
N LYS A 598 20.54 -20.76 -11.84
CA LYS A 598 19.12 -20.86 -12.22
C LYS A 598 18.87 -20.44 -13.67
N GLU A 599 19.51 -19.37 -14.17
CA GLU A 599 19.41 -18.97 -15.57
C GLU A 599 20.00 -20.01 -16.54
N GLU A 600 21.13 -20.65 -16.20
CA GLU A 600 21.67 -21.74 -17.02
C GLU A 600 20.76 -22.99 -17.01
N GLU A 601 20.11 -23.30 -15.89
CA GLU A 601 19.18 -24.42 -15.78
C GLU A 601 17.85 -24.15 -16.51
N GLU A 602 17.34 -22.91 -16.45
CA GLU A 602 16.13 -22.50 -17.16
C GLU A 602 16.37 -22.42 -18.68
N ARG A 603 17.55 -21.94 -19.11
CA ARG A 603 17.92 -21.93 -20.53
C ARG A 603 18.04 -23.34 -21.10
N LYS A 604 18.55 -24.31 -20.32
CA LYS A 604 18.56 -25.73 -20.71
C LYS A 604 17.15 -26.32 -20.80
N LYS A 605 16.24 -25.97 -19.88
CA LYS A 605 14.83 -26.40 -19.95
C LYS A 605 14.12 -25.83 -21.17
N LYS A 606 14.31 -24.54 -21.49
CA LYS A 606 13.74 -23.92 -22.70
C LYS A 606 14.28 -24.52 -23.99
N GLU A 607 15.58 -24.83 -24.07
CA GLU A 607 16.15 -25.53 -25.24
C GLU A 607 15.63 -26.98 -25.38
N GLU A 608 15.42 -27.71 -24.29
CA GLU A 608 14.79 -29.05 -24.36
C GLU A 608 13.32 -28.99 -24.75
N GLU A 609 12.57 -27.99 -24.27
CA GLU A 609 11.15 -27.82 -24.60
C GLU A 609 10.95 -27.35 -26.05
N GLU A 610 11.80 -26.45 -26.55
CA GLU A 610 11.78 -26.02 -27.94
C GLU A 610 12.16 -27.17 -28.89
N ARG A 611 13.10 -28.04 -28.48
CA ARG A 611 13.47 -29.23 -29.24
C ARG A 611 12.33 -30.25 -29.27
N LYS A 612 11.58 -30.43 -28.17
CA LYS A 612 10.36 -31.27 -28.15
C LYS A 612 9.24 -30.70 -29.00
N LYS A 613 9.01 -29.38 -28.98
CA LYS A 613 8.00 -28.73 -29.85
C LYS A 613 8.33 -28.92 -31.33
N LYS A 614 9.60 -28.73 -31.74
CA LYS A 614 10.02 -28.98 -33.14
C LYS A 614 9.85 -30.44 -33.55
N GLU A 615 10.12 -31.39 -32.66
CA GLU A 615 9.96 -32.83 -32.95
C GLU A 615 8.48 -33.25 -33.04
N GLU A 616 7.59 -32.67 -32.23
CA GLU A 616 6.14 -32.87 -32.35
C GLU A 616 5.54 -32.23 -33.59
N GLU A 617 5.99 -31.03 -33.97
CA GLU A 617 5.52 -30.34 -35.17
C GLU A 617 5.93 -31.09 -36.45
N GLU A 618 7.16 -31.62 -36.50
CA GLU A 618 7.63 -32.46 -37.61
C GLU A 618 6.86 -33.79 -37.68
N ARG A 619 6.49 -34.35 -36.53
CA ARG A 619 5.67 -35.57 -36.45
C ARG A 619 4.21 -35.32 -36.86
N LYS A 620 3.66 -34.15 -36.56
CA LYS A 620 2.34 -33.71 -37.05
C LYS A 620 2.35 -33.53 -38.57
N LYS A 621 3.35 -32.84 -39.13
CA LYS A 621 3.49 -32.65 -40.60
C LYS A 621 3.59 -33.99 -41.35
N LYS A 622 4.37 -34.96 -40.85
CA LYS A 622 4.44 -36.31 -41.46
C LYS A 622 3.12 -37.08 -41.38
N LYS A 623 2.37 -36.97 -40.27
CA LYS A 623 1.05 -37.61 -40.14
C LYS A 623 0.00 -36.97 -41.06
N GLU A 624 0.08 -35.66 -41.28
CA GLU A 624 -0.85 -34.95 -42.14
C GLU A 624 -0.59 -35.25 -43.63
N GLU A 625 0.68 -35.32 -44.06
CA GLU A 625 1.03 -35.78 -45.41
C GLU A 625 0.61 -37.24 -45.65
N GLU A 626 0.78 -38.13 -44.66
CA GLU A 626 0.31 -39.52 -44.77
C GLU A 626 -1.23 -39.60 -44.85
N ARG A 627 -1.95 -38.72 -44.14
CA ARG A 627 -3.41 -38.61 -44.24
C ARG A 627 -3.84 -38.10 -45.62
N LYS A 628 -3.20 -37.06 -46.16
CA LYS A 628 -3.50 -36.52 -47.49
C LYS A 628 -3.23 -37.54 -48.60
N LEU A 629 -2.19 -38.38 -48.46
CA LEU A 629 -1.92 -39.49 -49.37
C LEU A 629 -3.01 -40.57 -49.32
N LYS A 630 -3.43 -40.99 -48.11
CA LYS A 630 -4.51 -41.96 -47.94
C LYS A 630 -5.85 -41.43 -48.43
N GLU A 631 -6.15 -40.16 -48.18
CA GLU A 631 -7.39 -39.52 -48.61
C GLU A 631 -7.45 -39.41 -50.14
N LYS A 632 -6.32 -39.06 -50.79
CA LYS A 632 -6.22 -39.03 -52.25
C LYS A 632 -6.38 -40.43 -52.87
N GLU A 633 -5.80 -41.46 -52.25
CA GLU A 633 -5.95 -42.85 -52.69
C GLU A 633 -7.40 -43.34 -52.52
N THR A 634 -8.08 -42.96 -51.44
CA THR A 634 -9.50 -43.26 -51.25
C THR A 634 -10.42 -42.46 -52.19
N ALA A 635 -10.05 -41.22 -52.52
CA ALA A 635 -10.80 -40.39 -53.46
C ALA A 635 -10.67 -40.90 -54.90
N GLU A 636 -9.48 -41.36 -55.32
CA GLU A 636 -9.30 -42.02 -56.61
C GLU A 636 -10.05 -43.35 -56.69
N ALA A 637 -10.06 -44.16 -55.61
CA ALA A 637 -10.84 -45.39 -55.55
C ALA A 637 -12.36 -45.13 -55.59
N ALA A 638 -12.83 -44.08 -54.90
CA ALA A 638 -14.24 -43.67 -54.92
C ALA A 638 -14.67 -43.10 -56.27
N ALA A 639 -13.81 -42.31 -56.92
CA ALA A 639 -14.06 -41.77 -58.26
C ALA A 639 -14.13 -42.88 -59.32
N ALA A 640 -13.26 -43.90 -59.22
CA ALA A 640 -13.34 -45.08 -60.10
C ALA A 640 -14.64 -45.87 -59.89
N ALA A 641 -15.08 -46.05 -58.64
CA ALA A 641 -16.35 -46.72 -58.35
C ALA A 641 -17.58 -45.91 -58.80
N ALA A 642 -17.53 -44.58 -58.70
CA ALA A 642 -18.60 -43.70 -59.17
C ALA A 642 -18.70 -43.66 -60.71
N ALA A 643 -17.57 -43.74 -61.43
CA ALA A 643 -17.57 -43.84 -62.88
C ALA A 643 -18.19 -45.16 -63.38
N ASP A 644 -17.95 -46.27 -62.68
CA ASP A 644 -18.60 -47.56 -63.00
C ASP A 644 -20.11 -47.57 -62.68
N ALA A 645 -20.55 -46.80 -61.66
CA ALA A 645 -21.97 -46.65 -61.34
C ALA A 645 -22.72 -45.71 -62.31
N ALA A 646 -22.11 -44.61 -62.72
CA ALA A 646 -22.71 -43.65 -63.67
C ALA A 646 -22.85 -44.24 -65.09
N ALA A 647 -21.98 -45.19 -65.48
CA ALA A 647 -22.12 -45.93 -66.74
C ALA A 647 -23.32 -46.92 -66.72
N ALA A 648 -23.80 -47.33 -65.53
CA ALA A 648 -24.97 -48.19 -65.40
C ALA A 648 -26.30 -47.40 -65.39
N ASP A 649 -26.31 -46.17 -64.86
CA ASP A 649 -27.52 -45.33 -64.79
C ASP A 649 -27.83 -44.56 -66.08
N ALA A 650 -26.81 -44.26 -66.91
CA ALA A 650 -27.01 -43.57 -68.19
C ALA A 650 -27.71 -44.44 -69.26
N ALA A 651 -27.95 -45.73 -69.00
CA ALA A 651 -28.72 -46.62 -69.87
C ALA A 651 -30.23 -46.66 -69.54
N ALA A 652 -30.68 -46.03 -68.45
CA ALA A 652 -32.05 -46.17 -67.93
C ALA A 652 -32.94 -44.91 -68.05
N ALA A 653 -32.42 -43.76 -68.50
CA ALA A 653 -33.13 -42.47 -68.43
C ALA A 653 -33.31 -41.77 -69.79
N SER A 654 -33.71 -42.51 -70.84
CA SER A 654 -34.10 -41.93 -72.14
C SER A 654 -35.59 -42.11 -72.48
N GLU A 655 -36.47 -42.01 -71.49
CA GLU A 655 -37.92 -41.88 -71.71
C GLU A 655 -38.49 -40.82 -70.76
N GLN A 656 -39.36 -39.96 -71.32
CA GLN A 656 -40.17 -38.89 -70.70
C GLN A 656 -39.49 -37.51 -70.62
N GLU A 657 -39.75 -36.66 -71.62
CA GLU A 657 -40.87 -35.68 -71.70
C GLU A 657 -40.49 -34.41 -70.91
N GLU A 658 -40.11 -33.30 -71.54
CA GLU A 658 -40.92 -32.42 -72.40
C GLU A 658 -42.00 -31.66 -71.61
N GLU A 659 -41.94 -30.33 -71.75
CA GLU A 659 -43.06 -29.37 -71.72
C GLU A 659 -43.21 -28.41 -70.51
N THR A 660 -43.43 -27.15 -70.91
CA THR A 660 -44.01 -25.98 -70.22
C THR A 660 -43.08 -25.05 -69.44
N ASP A 661 -43.37 -23.76 -69.36
CA ASP A 661 -43.70 -22.72 -70.35
C ASP A 661 -43.55 -21.39 -69.58
N GLU A 662 -43.27 -20.33 -70.33
CA GLU A 662 -43.30 -18.88 -70.07
C GLU A 662 -43.92 -18.34 -68.74
N GLU A 663 -43.24 -17.37 -68.10
CA GLU A 663 -43.85 -16.07 -67.76
C GLU A 663 -42.79 -14.99 -67.43
N GLU A 664 -42.95 -13.82 -68.05
CA GLU A 664 -42.25 -12.54 -67.85
C GLU A 664 -42.68 -11.87 -66.53
N THR A 665 -41.81 -11.04 -65.93
CA THR A 665 -42.19 -9.70 -65.44
C THR A 665 -40.98 -8.79 -65.31
N ASP A 666 -41.18 -7.58 -65.82
CA ASP A 666 -40.35 -6.38 -65.77
C ASP A 666 -40.19 -5.76 -64.37
N ASP A 667 -39.26 -4.79 -64.34
CA ASP A 667 -39.35 -3.46 -63.70
C ASP A 667 -38.36 -3.08 -62.57
N ASP A 668 -37.79 -1.91 -62.85
CA ASP A 668 -37.34 -0.81 -61.99
C ASP A 668 -35.94 -0.82 -61.34
N GLU A 669 -35.06 -0.14 -62.08
CA GLU A 669 -34.18 0.98 -61.67
C GLU A 669 -34.25 1.40 -60.18
N GLU A 670 -33.10 1.44 -59.52
CA GLU A 670 -32.64 2.67 -58.86
C GLU A 670 -31.11 2.63 -58.66
N GLU A 671 -30.44 3.61 -59.29
CA GLU A 671 -29.04 3.96 -59.05
C GLU A 671 -28.88 4.49 -57.63
N THR A 672 -27.94 3.92 -56.87
CA THR A 672 -27.26 4.64 -55.78
C THR A 672 -25.77 4.36 -55.88
N ASP A 673 -25.03 5.40 -56.29
CA ASP A 673 -23.61 5.54 -56.04
C ASP A 673 -23.42 5.71 -54.53
N ASP A 674 -22.73 4.78 -53.88
CA ASP A 674 -22.04 5.06 -52.63
C ASP A 674 -20.74 4.23 -52.57
N ASP A 675 -19.64 4.94 -52.40
CA ASP A 675 -18.26 4.45 -52.32
C ASP A 675 -18.09 3.49 -51.12
N GLU A 676 -17.92 2.19 -51.40
CA GLU A 676 -17.46 1.20 -50.44
C GLU A 676 -15.92 1.14 -50.44
N GLU A 677 -15.28 1.76 -49.43
CA GLU A 677 -13.93 1.36 -49.00
C GLU A 677 -14.06 0.14 -48.06
N GLU A 678 -13.89 -1.05 -48.64
CA GLU A 678 -13.68 -2.31 -47.91
C GLU A 678 -12.37 -2.25 -47.10
N THR A 679 -12.48 -2.38 -45.78
CA THR A 679 -11.37 -2.80 -44.91
C THR A 679 -11.81 -4.05 -44.16
N ASP A 680 -11.52 -5.20 -44.76
CA ASP A 680 -11.66 -6.51 -44.13
C ASP A 680 -10.48 -6.73 -43.15
N GLU A 681 -10.76 -6.62 -41.85
CA GLU A 681 -9.96 -7.27 -40.81
C GLU A 681 -10.87 -8.25 -40.04
N GLU A 682 -10.85 -9.51 -40.47
CA GLU A 682 -11.42 -10.64 -39.74
C GLU A 682 -10.54 -10.97 -38.52
N GLU A 683 -10.98 -10.60 -37.32
CA GLU A 683 -10.45 -11.16 -36.06
C GLU A 683 -11.25 -12.40 -35.67
N GLU A 684 -10.65 -13.58 -35.87
CA GLU A 684 -11.10 -14.86 -35.31
C GLU A 684 -10.87 -14.86 -33.78
N THR A 685 -11.96 -14.82 -33.00
CA THR A 685 -11.91 -15.09 -31.55
C THR A 685 -12.03 -16.60 -31.31
N GLU A 686 -10.94 -17.25 -30.91
CA GLU A 686 -10.94 -18.62 -30.39
C GLU A 686 -11.59 -18.66 -28.98
N GLU A 687 -12.74 -19.33 -28.88
CA GLU A 687 -13.34 -19.80 -27.63
C GLU A 687 -12.49 -20.96 -27.06
N GLU A 688 -11.77 -20.74 -25.95
CA GLU A 688 -11.32 -21.84 -25.09
C GLU A 688 -12.28 -22.01 -23.91
N GLY A 689 -13.29 -22.88 -24.13
CA GLY A 689 -14.01 -23.57 -23.06
C GLY A 689 -13.21 -24.79 -22.59
N GLY A 690 -12.80 -24.78 -21.32
CA GLY A 690 -12.08 -25.88 -20.68
C GLY A 690 -12.72 -26.29 -19.35
N GLU A 691 -13.86 -26.96 -19.40
CA GLU A 691 -14.31 -27.86 -18.33
C GLU A 691 -13.41 -29.11 -18.35
N GLU A 692 -12.71 -29.44 -17.26
CA GLU A 692 -12.35 -30.84 -17.04
C GLU A 692 -12.36 -31.28 -15.57
N LYS A 693 -13.07 -32.39 -15.39
CA LYS A 693 -13.42 -33.10 -14.17
C LYS A 693 -12.19 -33.67 -13.48
N LYS A 694 -12.09 -33.49 -12.15
CA LYS A 694 -11.29 -34.38 -11.30
C LYS A 694 -12.07 -35.68 -11.04
N GLN A 695 -11.57 -36.77 -11.59
CA GLN A 695 -11.94 -38.14 -11.22
C GLN A 695 -11.05 -38.64 -10.07
N GLU A 696 -11.68 -39.35 -9.15
CA GLU A 696 -11.10 -40.16 -8.09
C GLU A 696 -10.37 -41.42 -8.61
N GLY A 697 -9.42 -41.92 -7.82
CA GLY A 697 -8.73 -43.20 -7.94
C GLY A 697 -7.26 -43.03 -7.56
N GLY A 698 -6.65 -43.70 -6.59
CA GLY A 698 -6.85 -45.05 -6.08
C GLY A 698 -5.53 -45.82 -6.24
N ASP A 699 -4.96 -46.30 -5.13
CA ASP A 699 -3.88 -47.29 -4.96
C ASP A 699 -2.47 -47.05 -5.53
N LYS A 700 -1.50 -46.83 -4.61
CA LYS A 700 -0.46 -47.81 -4.25
C LYS A 700 0.35 -47.41 -3.03
#